data_AF-A0AAX0L1U6-F1
#
_entry.id   AF-A0AAX0L1U6-F1
#
_cell.length_a   1.000
_cell.length_b   1.000
_cell.length_c   1.000
_cell.angle_alpha   90.00
_cell.angle_beta   90.00
_cell.angle_gamma   90.00
#
_symmetry.space_group_name_H-M   'P 1'
#
loop_
_entity.id
_entity.type
_entity.pdbx_description
1 polymer ?
#
loop_
_entity_poly.entity_id
_entity_poly.type
_entity_poly.pdbx_seq_one_letter_code
_entity_poly.pdbx_strand_id
1 'polypeptide(L)'
;MWMLGPIGFTAPWLLLGLMALPVIWLILRAVPPAPIRRRFPGVALLLGLKDEEVEAARTPWWLLVLRLLALAAAIIGFAGPILNPQRAVPGQGPLLIVVDGSWASARDWPRRIERMATALQDAQQAGRPAAVISLADPPPAQVTFSDAGAVLQSLPGTKPEPWAPQAFDTANLPEGGFETLWLSDGLARDSRAPLLQTLESHGPVKVWQPQFPVLALGAARIEDGALVVPAYASAALPSPREVAAIGRDPAGIERELAREPLDFADKTATELRFDLPPELRNRISRIEITGARSAGAVSLTDDAVKRRKVAILSAARDREGLELLSPTHYLHQALGPTADLIEGTLADVLTADPDVIILADMADLPEQSKLQDWVEKGGLLIRFAGPRMANSDLDVDTLLPVQLRAGGRSLGGTMSWGDPRALAPFPEGSPFAGLVIPEDVTVKAQVMAEPAPDLSEHTIAALTDGTPLVTRAKMGQGAVVLFHVTANAEWSSLPLSLLFPQMLERLAVSARPAAPEEADLAGQTWVPQKLLDGFGRLQDAGDAPGVPGEDLAKAVPGPKLRPGIYTADDRSVALNALPRDAVLSPATWPASVPVEGAAEQREMPLKGWLLAAALAALLIDILATLALSGKLWGPRAMKATAMIGAMIFVGLAPPQARAEMDPARAIEAASNVVLAAMPTGDPEIDRVSMAGLTGLSGVLNRRTTVEPSEPMMVDLKNDDLAVYTFIYWPITADQPAPSPMEYAKLNRYLRGGGMILFDTRDADVAGFGEATPAGKRLQALAAPLDIPPLAPIPDDHVLTRTFYLLQDFPGRYDGTIWVEAPPADAERAEGMPFRNLNDGVTPVVIGGNDWAGAWAIDARGMPMFPVGRGRTGERQREIADRFGVNLVMHVLTGNYKSDQVHVPALLERLGQ
;
A
#
# COMPACT_ATOMS: atom_id res chain seq x y z
N MET A 1 31.98 -19.76 32.69
CA MET A 1 31.54 -18.35 32.63
C MET A 1 31.17 -17.89 34.03
N TRP A 2 31.66 -16.73 34.48
CA TRP A 2 31.33 -16.13 35.78
C TRP A 2 30.54 -14.84 35.55
N MET A 3 29.52 -14.56 36.36
CA MET A 3 28.60 -13.43 36.15
C MET A 3 28.68 -12.44 37.30
N LEU A 4 28.65 -11.16 36.96
CA LEU A 4 28.63 -10.01 37.85
C LEU A 4 27.54 -9.05 37.34
N GLY A 5 26.32 -9.18 37.88
CA GLY A 5 25.16 -8.42 37.40
C GLY A 5 24.86 -8.72 35.92
N PRO A 6 24.67 -7.70 35.06
CA PRO A 6 24.37 -7.89 33.64
C PRO A 6 25.58 -8.32 32.78
N ILE A 7 26.76 -8.48 33.37
CA ILE A 7 28.01 -8.79 32.64
C ILE A 7 28.47 -10.22 32.98
N GLY A 8 28.69 -11.03 31.93
CA GLY A 8 29.34 -12.35 32.01
C GLY A 8 30.78 -12.30 31.50
N PHE A 9 31.69 -13.04 32.14
CA PHE A 9 33.09 -13.20 31.71
C PHE A 9 33.34 -14.62 31.21
N THR A 10 33.83 -14.75 29.98
CA THR A 10 34.18 -16.05 29.39
C THR A 10 35.42 -16.66 30.04
N ALA A 11 36.41 -15.83 30.38
CA ALA A 11 37.67 -16.23 31.02
C ALA A 11 37.94 -15.44 32.32
N PRO A 12 37.17 -15.69 33.39
CA PRO A 12 37.20 -14.86 34.60
C PRO A 12 38.53 -14.87 35.36
N TRP A 13 39.34 -15.92 35.21
CA TRP A 13 40.66 -16.03 35.86
C TRP A 13 41.64 -14.93 35.44
N LEU A 14 41.48 -14.34 34.25
CA LEU A 14 42.31 -13.23 33.79
C LEU A 14 42.14 -11.97 34.65
N LEU A 15 40.98 -11.79 35.29
CA LEU A 15 40.73 -10.64 36.17
C LEU A 15 41.66 -10.61 37.39
N LEU A 16 42.23 -11.76 37.79
CA LEU A 16 43.27 -11.81 38.83
C LEU A 16 44.52 -11.00 38.45
N GLY A 17 44.77 -10.80 37.15
CA GLY A 17 45.85 -9.94 36.66
C GLY A 17 45.76 -8.49 37.12
N LEU A 18 44.56 -7.99 37.46
CA LEU A 18 44.38 -6.64 38.01
C LEU A 18 45.12 -6.46 39.35
N MET A 19 45.34 -7.54 40.11
CA MET A 19 46.09 -7.48 41.37
C MET A 19 47.59 -7.22 41.16
N ALA A 20 48.13 -7.41 39.95
CA ALA A 20 49.53 -7.12 39.63
C ALA A 20 49.78 -5.62 39.32
N LEU A 21 48.73 -4.83 39.08
CA LEU A 21 48.83 -3.40 38.72
C LEU A 21 49.63 -2.56 39.74
N PRO A 22 49.46 -2.70 41.07
CA PRO A 22 50.24 -1.94 42.05
C PRO A 22 51.74 -2.26 42.02
N VAL A 23 52.10 -3.52 41.72
CA VAL A 23 53.50 -3.94 41.59
C VAL A 23 54.12 -3.34 40.32
N ILE A 24 53.37 -3.35 39.22
CA ILE A 24 53.80 -2.74 37.95
C ILE A 24 53.99 -1.23 38.12
N TRP A 25 53.14 -0.56 38.90
CA TRP A 25 53.30 0.86 39.23
C TRP A 25 54.60 1.16 39.98
N LEU A 26 54.98 0.31 40.94
CA LEU A 26 56.25 0.44 41.68
C LEU A 26 57.47 0.27 40.76
N ILE A 27 57.42 -0.70 39.84
CA ILE A 27 58.49 -0.96 38.87
C ILE A 27 58.66 0.22 37.90
N LEU A 28 57.55 0.77 37.38
CA LEU A 28 57.56 1.90 36.45
C LEU A 28 57.96 3.24 37.08
N ARG A 29 58.02 3.33 38.42
CA ARG A 29 58.41 4.53 39.18
C ARG A 29 59.92 4.60 39.47
N ALA A 30 60.69 3.55 39.20
CA ALA A 30 62.13 3.54 39.45
C ALA A 30 62.89 4.36 38.37
N VAL A 31 63.61 5.41 38.80
CA VAL A 31 64.40 6.33 37.96
C VAL A 31 65.91 6.11 38.23
N PRO A 32 66.83 6.29 37.26
CA PRO A 32 68.28 6.20 37.48
C PRO A 32 68.80 7.17 38.55
N PRO A 33 69.96 6.88 39.20
CA PRO A 33 70.50 7.71 40.28
C PRO A 33 70.87 9.12 39.82
N ALA A 34 70.76 10.09 40.73
CA ALA A 34 70.99 11.51 40.44
C ALA A 34 72.42 11.79 39.91
N PRO A 35 72.58 12.72 38.94
CA PRO A 35 73.89 13.02 38.36
C PRO A 35 74.85 13.64 39.38
N ILE A 36 76.12 13.21 39.30
CA ILE A 36 77.20 13.65 40.20
C ILE A 36 77.64 15.07 39.82
N ARG A 37 77.51 16.03 40.74
CA ARG A 37 77.94 17.42 40.51
C ARG A 37 79.46 17.57 40.71
N ARG A 38 80.20 17.89 39.65
CA ARG A 38 81.62 18.31 39.71
C ARG A 38 81.76 19.81 39.45
N ARG A 39 82.57 20.51 40.25
CA ARG A 39 82.86 21.94 40.05
C ARG A 39 83.93 22.10 38.96
N PHE A 40 83.61 22.81 37.88
CA PHE A 40 84.53 23.11 36.77
C PHE A 40 84.97 24.59 36.87
N PRO A 41 86.28 24.91 36.93
CA PRO A 41 86.74 26.28 37.23
C PRO A 41 86.59 27.32 36.09
N GLY A 42 86.22 26.91 34.87
CA GLY A 42 86.15 27.77 33.68
C GLY A 42 84.79 28.42 33.42
N VAL A 43 84.14 29.01 34.44
CA VAL A 43 82.74 29.51 34.34
C VAL A 43 82.58 30.68 33.33
N ALA A 44 83.65 31.41 33.03
CA ALA A 44 83.61 32.53 32.10
C ALA A 44 83.40 32.13 30.61
N LEU A 45 83.71 30.89 30.22
CA LEU A 45 83.54 30.40 28.84
C LEU A 45 82.13 29.89 28.54
N LEU A 46 81.25 29.80 29.54
CA LEU A 46 79.92 29.18 29.42
C LEU A 46 78.75 30.17 29.64
N LEU A 47 79.03 31.46 29.88
CA LEU A 47 78.03 32.51 29.99
C LEU A 47 77.40 32.79 28.60
N GLY A 48 76.32 32.07 28.31
CA GLY A 48 75.56 32.19 27.06
C GLY A 48 75.04 30.86 26.50
N LEU A 49 75.53 29.72 27.00
CA LEU A 49 75.04 28.40 26.60
C LEU A 49 73.78 28.07 27.40
N LYS A 50 72.64 28.01 26.70
CA LYS A 50 71.42 27.37 27.19
C LYS A 50 71.53 25.87 26.94
N ASP A 51 71.29 25.05 27.95
CA ASP A 51 71.12 23.60 27.77
C ASP A 51 69.92 23.36 26.83
N GLU A 52 70.17 22.73 25.68
CA GLU A 52 69.10 22.36 24.72
C GLU A 52 68.35 21.09 25.13
N GLU A 53 68.87 20.28 26.07
CA GLU A 53 68.23 19.05 26.52
C GLU A 53 67.88 19.08 28.01
N VAL A 54 66.59 19.24 28.30
CA VAL A 54 66.03 19.05 29.64
C VAL A 54 65.79 17.55 29.85
N GLU A 55 66.70 16.86 30.55
CA GLU A 55 66.41 15.50 31.04
C GLU A 55 65.36 15.57 32.16
N ALA A 56 64.13 15.13 31.87
CA ALA A 56 63.05 15.11 32.84
C ALA A 56 63.35 14.10 33.97
N ALA A 57 63.65 14.61 35.17
CA ALA A 57 64.12 13.80 36.30
C ALA A 57 63.06 12.84 36.92
N ARG A 58 61.77 12.90 36.52
CA ARG A 58 60.70 11.97 36.98
C ARG A 58 59.59 11.82 35.93
N THR A 59 59.11 10.59 35.72
CA THR A 59 57.87 10.34 34.97
C THR A 59 56.67 10.99 35.70
N PRO A 60 55.87 11.84 35.04
CA PRO A 60 54.67 12.40 35.63
C PRO A 60 53.71 11.30 36.11
N TRP A 61 53.15 11.47 37.31
CA TRP A 61 52.31 10.45 37.94
C TRP A 61 51.02 10.15 37.15
N TRP A 62 50.51 11.12 36.41
CA TRP A 62 49.33 10.96 35.56
C TRP A 62 49.58 10.03 34.36
N LEU A 63 50.80 9.98 33.82
CA LEU A 63 51.18 9.00 32.78
C LEU A 63 51.23 7.58 33.34
N LEU A 64 51.70 7.44 34.58
CA LEU A 64 51.65 6.15 35.26
C LEU A 64 50.20 5.69 35.46
N VAL A 65 49.28 6.58 35.83
CA VAL A 65 47.84 6.27 35.95
C VAL A 65 47.26 5.86 34.60
N LEU A 66 47.58 6.59 33.52
CA LEU A 66 47.12 6.27 32.16
C LEU A 66 47.58 4.87 31.71
N ARG A 67 48.83 4.50 31.97
CA ARG A 67 49.38 3.16 31.69
C ARG A 67 48.67 2.05 32.46
N LEU A 68 48.37 2.29 33.74
CA LEU A 68 47.62 1.33 34.56
C LEU A 68 46.19 1.16 34.05
N LEU A 69 45.53 2.25 33.63
CA LEU A 69 44.19 2.18 33.04
C LEU A 69 44.19 1.43 31.71
N ALA A 70 45.18 1.66 30.86
CA ALA A 70 45.34 0.92 29.61
C ALA A 70 45.49 -0.59 29.86
N LEU A 71 46.34 -0.95 30.83
CA LEU A 71 46.59 -2.35 31.18
C LEU A 71 45.36 -2.99 31.84
N ALA A 72 44.63 -2.25 32.69
CA ALA A 72 43.37 -2.70 33.27
C ALA A 72 42.31 -2.96 32.18
N ALA A 73 42.13 -2.03 31.23
CA ALA A 73 41.21 -2.18 30.12
C ALA A 73 41.57 -3.39 29.24
N ALA A 74 42.85 -3.63 28.99
CA ALA A 74 43.32 -4.81 28.26
C ALA A 74 43.02 -6.12 29.01
N ILE A 75 43.32 -6.19 30.31
CA ILE A 75 43.05 -7.36 31.15
C ILE A 75 41.55 -7.67 31.17
N ILE A 76 40.70 -6.66 31.36
CA ILE A 76 39.24 -6.83 31.35
C ILE A 76 38.76 -7.22 29.95
N GLY A 77 39.27 -6.61 28.88
CA GLY A 77 38.91 -6.97 27.51
C GLY A 77 39.24 -8.43 27.15
N PHE A 78 40.43 -8.91 27.54
CA PHE A 78 40.83 -10.30 27.31
C PHE A 78 40.08 -11.31 28.19
N ALA A 79 39.55 -10.90 29.35
CA ALA A 79 38.66 -11.74 30.16
C ALA A 79 37.31 -12.04 29.48
N GLY A 80 37.03 -11.41 28.33
CA GLY A 80 35.86 -11.64 27.50
C GLY A 80 34.53 -11.25 28.15
N PRO A 81 34.32 -9.96 28.46
CA PRO A 81 33.08 -9.46 29.04
C PRO A 81 31.98 -9.42 27.97
N ILE A 82 30.82 -9.97 28.32
CA ILE A 82 29.60 -10.02 27.51
C ILE A 82 28.50 -9.38 28.33
N LEU A 83 27.83 -8.37 27.77
CA LEU A 83 26.62 -7.79 28.37
C LEU A 83 25.41 -8.65 27.95
N ASN A 84 24.53 -8.96 28.91
CA ASN A 84 23.33 -9.77 28.74
C ASN A 84 23.57 -11.22 28.25
N PRO A 85 24.45 -11.99 28.92
CA PRO A 85 24.75 -13.35 28.50
C PRO A 85 23.53 -14.28 28.60
N GLN A 86 23.17 -14.96 27.53
CA GLN A 86 22.14 -16.00 27.51
C GLN A 86 22.74 -17.32 27.97
N ARG A 87 22.22 -17.89 29.07
CA ARG A 87 22.55 -19.27 29.43
C ARG A 87 21.74 -20.22 28.56
N ALA A 88 22.40 -20.96 27.67
CA ALA A 88 21.91 -22.26 27.27
C ALA A 88 22.00 -23.18 28.51
N VAL A 89 20.92 -23.32 29.25
CA VAL A 89 20.77 -24.47 30.16
C VAL A 89 20.44 -25.65 29.24
N PRO A 90 21.32 -26.66 29.11
CA PRO A 90 20.99 -27.83 28.31
C PRO A 90 19.76 -28.48 28.94
N GLY A 91 18.66 -28.51 28.19
CA GLY A 91 17.44 -29.20 28.58
C GLY A 91 17.71 -30.70 28.72
N GLN A 92 17.02 -31.36 29.65
CA GLN A 92 17.33 -32.73 30.07
C GLN A 92 16.42 -33.79 29.42
N GLY A 93 15.31 -33.40 28.78
CA GLY A 93 14.32 -34.30 28.16
C GLY A 93 14.02 -34.00 26.69
N PRO A 94 13.16 -34.80 26.01
CA PRO A 94 12.68 -34.52 24.67
C PRO A 94 12.10 -33.10 24.52
N LEU A 95 12.16 -32.54 23.30
CA LEU A 95 11.64 -31.19 23.01
C LEU A 95 10.34 -31.27 22.19
N LEU A 96 9.24 -30.79 22.75
CA LEU A 96 8.00 -30.56 22.01
C LEU A 96 7.89 -29.08 21.62
N ILE A 97 7.75 -28.81 20.32
CA ILE A 97 7.46 -27.47 19.81
C ILE A 97 5.97 -27.42 19.45
N VAL A 98 5.24 -26.51 20.09
CA VAL A 98 3.82 -26.26 19.82
C VAL A 98 3.68 -24.93 19.11
N VAL A 99 3.04 -24.90 17.96
CA VAL A 99 2.84 -23.68 17.17
C VAL A 99 1.36 -23.43 17.02
N ASP A 100 0.88 -22.22 17.30
CA ASP A 100 -0.54 -21.90 17.05
C ASP A 100 -0.87 -22.05 15.55
N GLY A 101 0.05 -21.64 14.67
CA GLY A 101 0.01 -21.97 13.23
C GLY A 101 -1.09 -21.27 12.44
N SER A 102 -1.79 -20.31 13.03
CA SER A 102 -2.96 -19.64 12.44
C SER A 102 -2.62 -18.44 11.56
N TRP A 103 -3.64 -17.82 10.97
CA TRP A 103 -3.50 -16.57 10.21
C TRP A 103 -2.83 -15.46 11.02
N ALA A 104 -3.04 -15.43 12.34
CA ALA A 104 -2.43 -14.45 13.24
C ALA A 104 -0.91 -14.66 13.39
N SER A 105 -0.40 -15.86 13.10
CA SER A 105 1.04 -16.15 13.11
C SER A 105 1.77 -15.61 11.89
N ALA A 106 1.06 -15.26 10.81
CA ALA A 106 1.63 -15.11 9.48
C ALA A 106 2.64 -13.96 9.33
N ARG A 107 2.37 -12.80 9.95
CA ARG A 107 3.27 -11.63 9.87
C ARG A 107 4.68 -11.96 10.37
N ASP A 108 4.76 -12.70 11.47
CA ASP A 108 6.01 -13.03 12.16
C ASP A 108 6.52 -14.44 11.82
N TRP A 109 5.96 -15.08 10.78
CA TRP A 109 6.27 -16.46 10.42
C TRP A 109 7.76 -16.73 10.16
N PRO A 110 8.52 -15.88 9.43
CA PRO A 110 9.95 -16.10 9.25
C PRO A 110 10.73 -16.17 10.57
N ARG A 111 10.37 -15.33 11.56
CA ARG A 111 10.99 -15.33 12.89
C ARG A 111 10.63 -16.58 13.70
N ARG A 112 9.41 -17.10 13.53
CA ARG A 112 9.00 -18.37 14.14
C ARG A 112 9.81 -19.53 13.59
N ILE A 113 10.00 -19.58 12.27
CA ILE A 113 10.83 -20.59 11.61
C ILE A 113 12.26 -20.54 12.13
N GLU A 114 12.85 -19.34 12.22
CA GLU A 114 14.19 -19.15 12.78
C GLU A 114 14.28 -19.64 14.24
N ARG A 115 13.33 -19.24 15.09
CA ARG A 115 13.30 -19.64 16.50
C ARG A 115 13.15 -21.16 16.68
N MET A 116 12.31 -21.80 15.87
CA MET A 116 12.14 -23.25 15.85
C MET A 116 13.42 -23.94 15.36
N ALA A 117 14.04 -23.42 14.29
CA ALA A 117 15.29 -23.95 13.77
C ALA A 117 16.40 -23.91 14.81
N THR A 118 16.56 -22.80 15.53
CA THR A 118 17.51 -22.70 16.65
C THR A 118 17.21 -23.73 17.75
N ALA A 119 15.95 -23.86 18.17
CA ALA A 119 15.57 -24.83 19.19
C ALA A 119 15.86 -26.28 18.79
N LEU A 120 15.62 -26.62 17.52
CA LEU A 120 15.90 -27.95 16.97
C LEU A 120 17.39 -28.20 16.80
N GLN A 121 18.18 -27.19 16.40
CA GLN A 121 19.64 -27.29 16.35
C GLN A 121 20.24 -27.53 17.74
N ASP A 122 19.75 -26.81 18.76
CA ASP A 122 20.17 -27.02 20.15
C ASP A 122 19.81 -28.43 20.63
N ALA A 123 18.59 -28.90 20.31
CA ALA A 123 18.15 -30.26 20.62
C ALA A 123 19.01 -31.32 19.92
N GLN A 124 19.34 -31.11 18.64
CA GLN A 124 20.19 -31.99 17.84
C GLN A 124 21.61 -32.06 18.41
N GLN A 125 22.22 -30.92 18.78
CA GLN A 125 23.54 -30.88 19.40
C GLN A 125 23.57 -31.60 20.75
N ALA A 126 22.46 -31.54 21.50
CA ALA A 126 22.30 -32.23 22.78
C ALA A 126 21.86 -33.69 22.64
N GLY A 127 21.64 -34.22 21.43
CA GLY A 127 21.16 -35.57 21.19
C GLY A 127 19.74 -35.84 21.70
N ARG A 128 18.91 -34.79 21.78
CA ARG A 128 17.53 -34.84 22.28
C ARG A 128 16.56 -35.09 21.12
N PRO A 129 15.61 -36.02 21.24
CA PRO A 129 14.57 -36.17 20.24
C PRO A 129 13.58 -35.00 20.33
N ALA A 130 12.96 -34.65 19.21
CA ALA A 130 12.06 -33.51 19.11
C ALA A 130 10.79 -33.84 18.30
N ALA A 131 9.74 -33.04 18.50
CA ALA A 131 8.50 -33.08 17.73
C ALA A 131 7.97 -31.65 17.53
N VAL A 132 7.30 -31.39 16.41
CA VAL A 132 6.64 -30.11 16.12
C VAL A 132 5.16 -30.40 15.85
N ILE A 133 4.27 -29.66 16.49
CA ILE A 133 2.83 -29.69 16.21
C ILE A 133 2.31 -28.29 15.90
N SER A 134 1.44 -28.19 14.89
CA SER A 134 0.64 -27.00 14.58
C SER A 134 -0.77 -27.22 15.10
N LEU A 135 -1.29 -26.27 15.90
CA LEU A 135 -2.64 -26.33 16.44
C LEU A 135 -3.72 -25.93 15.42
N ALA A 136 -3.31 -25.35 14.29
CA ALA A 136 -4.20 -25.07 13.16
C ALA A 136 -4.32 -26.28 12.20
N ASP A 137 -3.36 -27.19 12.21
CA ASP A 137 -3.41 -28.39 11.36
C ASP A 137 -4.43 -29.39 11.93
N PRO A 138 -4.96 -30.30 11.10
CA PRO A 138 -5.70 -31.45 11.60
C PRO A 138 -4.85 -32.22 12.62
N PRO A 139 -5.38 -32.52 13.83
CA PRO A 139 -4.57 -33.12 14.88
C PRO A 139 -4.05 -34.50 14.43
N PRO A 140 -2.76 -34.81 14.64
CA PRO A 140 -2.24 -36.14 14.36
C PRO A 140 -2.87 -37.18 15.29
N ALA A 141 -2.98 -38.42 14.83
CA ALA A 141 -3.50 -39.52 15.64
C ALA A 141 -2.69 -39.76 16.93
N GLN A 142 -1.37 -39.52 16.88
CA GLN A 142 -0.49 -39.49 18.04
C GLN A 142 0.77 -38.68 17.71
N VAL A 143 1.25 -37.86 18.64
CA VAL A 143 2.49 -37.11 18.49
C VAL A 143 3.67 -38.02 18.85
N THR A 144 4.63 -38.16 17.94
CA THR A 144 5.82 -39.01 18.15
C THR A 144 7.09 -38.19 18.09
N PHE A 145 7.98 -38.37 19.07
CA PHE A 145 9.32 -37.79 19.04
C PHE A 145 10.21 -38.50 18.01
N SER A 146 10.98 -37.72 17.26
CA SER A 146 11.95 -38.21 16.27
C SER A 146 13.28 -37.48 16.40
N ASP A 147 14.25 -37.83 15.56
CA ASP A 147 15.55 -37.14 15.54
C ASP A 147 15.37 -35.64 15.22
N ALA A 148 15.94 -34.77 16.05
CA ALA A 148 15.77 -33.32 15.89
C ALA A 148 16.33 -32.80 14.56
N GLY A 149 17.36 -33.44 14.00
CA GLY A 149 17.87 -33.11 12.67
C GLY A 149 16.90 -33.48 11.55
N ALA A 150 16.17 -34.60 11.68
CA ALA A 150 15.11 -34.96 10.75
C ALA A 150 13.93 -33.97 10.80
N VAL A 151 13.51 -33.55 11.98
CA VAL A 151 12.46 -32.53 12.16
C VAL A 151 12.91 -31.16 11.62
N LEU A 152 14.18 -30.81 11.80
CA LEU A 152 14.75 -29.57 11.26
C LEU A 152 14.68 -29.54 9.72
N GLN A 153 14.90 -30.69 9.06
CA GLN A 153 14.81 -30.80 7.60
C GLN A 153 13.39 -30.65 7.06
N SER A 154 12.35 -30.87 7.88
CA SER A 154 10.94 -30.69 7.48
C SER A 154 10.40 -29.26 7.70
N LEU A 155 11.14 -28.38 8.38
CA LEU A 155 10.69 -26.99 8.59
C LEU A 155 10.56 -26.16 7.31
N PRO A 156 11.48 -26.23 6.32
CA PRO A 156 11.36 -25.45 5.10
C PRO A 156 10.05 -25.75 4.36
N GLY A 157 9.30 -24.72 4.00
CA GLY A 157 8.03 -24.85 3.26
C GLY A 157 6.79 -24.96 4.15
N THR A 158 6.93 -25.05 5.47
CA THR A 158 5.80 -24.89 6.40
C THR A 158 5.23 -23.47 6.31
N LYS A 159 3.91 -23.37 6.38
CA LYS A 159 3.15 -22.11 6.25
C LYS A 159 2.12 -22.02 7.37
N PRO A 160 1.74 -20.80 7.78
CA PRO A 160 0.55 -20.63 8.61
C PRO A 160 -0.70 -21.01 7.82
N GLU A 161 -1.71 -21.48 8.53
CA GLU A 161 -3.04 -21.76 7.99
C GLU A 161 -3.94 -20.51 8.04
N PRO A 162 -4.90 -20.36 7.11
CA PRO A 162 -5.77 -19.18 7.04
C PRO A 162 -6.90 -19.17 8.09
N TRP A 163 -7.00 -20.16 8.97
CA TRP A 163 -8.03 -20.27 10.02
C TRP A 163 -7.42 -20.23 11.43
N ALA A 164 -8.27 -20.11 12.44
CA ALA A 164 -7.86 -20.14 13.85
C ALA A 164 -7.61 -21.58 14.34
N PRO A 165 -6.74 -21.80 15.33
CA PRO A 165 -6.48 -23.11 15.90
C PRO A 165 -7.75 -23.75 16.47
N GLN A 166 -7.88 -25.07 16.29
CA GLN A 166 -9.00 -25.83 16.85
C GLN A 166 -8.64 -26.40 18.23
N ALA A 167 -9.62 -26.95 18.94
CA ALA A 167 -9.35 -27.66 20.19
C ALA A 167 -8.45 -28.87 19.92
N PHE A 168 -7.31 -28.93 20.62
CA PHE A 168 -6.38 -30.05 20.51
C PHE A 168 -6.73 -31.11 21.56
N ASP A 169 -6.87 -32.36 21.13
CA ASP A 169 -7.08 -33.48 22.06
C ASP A 169 -5.75 -33.81 22.75
N THR A 170 -5.67 -33.50 24.04
CA THR A 170 -4.48 -33.71 24.86
C THR A 170 -4.11 -35.19 25.01
N ALA A 171 -5.03 -36.13 24.73
CA ALA A 171 -4.72 -37.56 24.71
C ALA A 171 -3.72 -37.95 23.61
N ASN A 172 -3.56 -37.12 22.57
CA ASN A 172 -2.63 -37.36 21.47
C ASN A 172 -1.19 -36.92 21.81
N LEU A 173 -0.96 -36.29 22.97
CA LEU A 173 0.39 -35.93 23.42
C LEU A 173 1.23 -37.18 23.73
N PRO A 174 2.56 -37.10 23.60
CA PRO A 174 3.43 -38.22 23.93
C PRO A 174 3.36 -38.59 25.42
N GLU A 175 3.48 -39.88 25.74
CA GLU A 175 3.64 -40.30 27.14
C GLU A 175 5.04 -39.95 27.67
N GLY A 176 5.15 -39.73 28.99
CA GLY A 176 6.42 -39.42 29.66
C GLY A 176 6.73 -37.92 29.76
N GLY A 177 7.89 -37.57 30.33
CA GLY A 177 8.27 -36.17 30.56
C GLY A 177 8.98 -35.53 29.37
N PHE A 178 8.64 -34.28 29.05
CA PHE A 178 9.25 -33.49 27.97
C PHE A 178 9.20 -31.99 28.25
N GLU A 179 10.08 -31.24 27.58
CA GLU A 179 10.10 -29.78 27.64
C GLU A 179 9.31 -29.20 26.47
N THR A 180 8.56 -28.13 26.71
CA THR A 180 7.72 -27.51 25.67
C THR A 180 8.20 -26.11 25.31
N LEU A 181 8.35 -25.86 24.01
CA LEU A 181 8.47 -24.51 23.45
C LEU A 181 7.19 -24.16 22.67
N TRP A 182 6.39 -23.23 23.19
CA TRP A 182 5.14 -22.79 22.57
C TRP A 182 5.33 -21.47 21.81
N LEU A 183 5.19 -21.52 20.49
CA LEU A 183 5.23 -20.39 19.57
C LEU A 183 3.81 -19.79 19.47
N SER A 184 3.50 -18.84 20.35
CA SER A 184 2.19 -18.17 20.47
C SER A 184 1.98 -17.12 19.39
N ASP A 185 0.78 -17.04 18.81
CA ASP A 185 0.36 -15.95 17.92
C ASP A 185 -0.12 -14.69 18.64
N GLY A 186 -0.16 -14.70 19.98
CA GLY A 186 -0.51 -13.56 20.80
C GLY A 186 -2.00 -13.33 21.01
N LEU A 187 -2.88 -14.19 20.48
CA LEU A 187 -4.33 -14.10 20.71
C LEU A 187 -4.79 -14.99 21.87
N ALA A 188 -5.72 -14.48 22.68
CA ALA A 188 -6.41 -15.25 23.71
C ALA A 188 -7.37 -16.27 23.09
N ARG A 189 -7.43 -17.47 23.69
CA ARG A 189 -8.31 -18.56 23.27
C ARG A 189 -8.70 -19.42 24.46
N ASP A 190 -9.94 -19.91 24.45
CA ASP A 190 -10.45 -20.78 25.52
C ASP A 190 -9.72 -22.13 25.57
N SER A 191 -9.24 -22.63 24.42
CA SER A 191 -8.49 -23.89 24.31
C SER A 191 -7.08 -23.83 24.90
N ARG A 192 -6.54 -22.63 25.18
CA ARG A 192 -5.14 -22.47 25.60
C ARG A 192 -4.89 -22.92 27.04
N ALA A 193 -5.77 -22.58 27.97
CA ALA A 193 -5.56 -22.90 29.39
C ALA A 193 -5.58 -24.41 29.69
N PRO A 194 -6.54 -25.20 29.17
CA PRO A 194 -6.52 -26.66 29.35
C PRO A 194 -5.26 -27.31 28.75
N LEU A 195 -4.87 -26.90 27.54
CA LEU A 195 -3.66 -27.43 26.89
C LEU A 195 -2.39 -27.08 27.67
N LEU A 196 -2.27 -25.83 28.13
CA LEU A 196 -1.12 -25.39 28.94
C LEU A 196 -0.99 -26.22 30.23
N GLN A 197 -2.10 -26.44 30.93
CA GLN A 197 -2.11 -27.24 32.16
C GLN A 197 -1.61 -28.67 31.92
N THR A 198 -2.04 -29.30 30.81
CA THR A 198 -1.52 -30.63 30.45
C THR A 198 -0.04 -30.56 30.13
N LEU A 199 0.42 -29.59 29.33
CA LEU A 199 1.84 -29.44 28.98
C LEU A 199 2.73 -29.23 30.21
N GLU A 200 2.30 -28.41 31.18
CA GLU A 200 3.02 -28.19 32.45
C GLU A 200 3.11 -29.47 33.31
N SER A 201 2.17 -30.41 33.16
CA SER A 201 2.23 -31.71 33.87
C SER A 201 3.30 -32.65 33.32
N HIS A 202 3.73 -32.48 32.07
CA HIS A 202 4.79 -33.26 31.44
C HIS A 202 6.19 -32.64 31.62
N GLY A 203 6.29 -31.33 31.84
CA GLY A 203 7.55 -30.66 32.09
C GLY A 203 7.48 -29.13 31.93
N PRO A 204 8.62 -28.42 31.92
CA PRO A 204 8.63 -26.97 31.84
C PRO A 204 8.14 -26.49 30.47
N VAL A 205 7.28 -25.48 30.49
CA VAL A 205 6.75 -24.81 29.29
C VAL A 205 7.40 -23.45 29.17
N LYS A 206 7.85 -23.12 27.96
CA LYS A 206 8.42 -21.83 27.60
C LYS A 206 7.70 -21.29 26.40
N VAL A 207 7.31 -20.02 26.43
CA VAL A 207 6.55 -19.39 25.36
C VAL A 207 7.44 -18.43 24.60
N TRP A 208 7.28 -18.38 23.29
CA TRP A 208 7.77 -17.29 22.44
C TRP A 208 6.56 -16.56 21.85
N GLN A 209 6.50 -15.24 22.00
CA GLN A 209 5.39 -14.42 21.51
C GLN A 209 5.90 -13.09 20.93
N PRO A 210 5.41 -12.65 19.76
CA PRO A 210 5.75 -11.34 19.20
C PRO A 210 5.08 -10.18 19.98
N GLN A 211 5.71 -9.00 19.98
CA GLN A 211 5.23 -7.81 20.73
C GLN A 211 4.22 -6.95 19.97
N PHE A 212 4.02 -7.19 18.68
CA PHE A 212 3.19 -6.33 17.86
C PHE A 212 1.73 -6.80 17.87
N PRO A 213 0.76 -5.89 18.05
CA PRO A 213 -0.65 -6.24 17.99
C PRO A 213 -1.00 -6.98 16.70
N VAL A 214 -1.81 -8.02 16.82
CA VAL A 214 -2.48 -8.70 15.71
C VAL A 214 -3.62 -7.81 15.21
N LEU A 215 -3.72 -7.67 13.89
CA LEU A 215 -4.74 -6.91 13.18
C LEU A 215 -5.55 -7.83 12.28
N ALA A 216 -6.83 -7.51 12.12
CA ALA A 216 -7.68 -8.21 11.19
C ALA A 216 -8.84 -7.35 10.66
N LEU A 217 -9.39 -7.76 9.53
CA LEU A 217 -10.62 -7.23 8.93
C LEU A 217 -11.73 -8.28 9.07
N GLY A 218 -12.94 -7.84 9.38
CA GLY A 218 -14.15 -8.66 9.29
C GLY A 218 -14.80 -8.54 7.90
N ALA A 219 -15.97 -9.14 7.75
CA ALA A 219 -16.68 -9.15 6.46
C ALA A 219 -17.17 -7.75 6.07
N ALA A 220 -16.85 -7.35 4.84
CA ALA A 220 -17.32 -6.10 4.26
C ALA A 220 -18.83 -6.13 4.00
N ARG A 221 -19.50 -5.00 4.24
CA ARG A 221 -20.95 -4.82 4.05
C ARG A 221 -21.27 -3.46 3.43
N ILE A 222 -22.47 -3.30 2.90
CA ILE A 222 -22.96 -2.00 2.43
C ILE A 222 -23.81 -1.36 3.53
N GLU A 223 -23.50 -0.11 3.86
CA GLU A 223 -24.25 0.70 4.82
C GLU A 223 -24.32 2.15 4.33
N ASP A 224 -25.53 2.68 4.17
CA ASP A 224 -25.78 4.02 3.61
C ASP A 224 -25.00 4.30 2.30
N GLY A 225 -25.00 3.31 1.39
CA GLY A 225 -24.37 3.41 0.06
C GLY A 225 -22.85 3.26 0.02
N ALA A 226 -22.16 3.28 1.15
CA ALA A 226 -20.72 3.06 1.21
C ALA A 226 -20.37 1.62 1.60
N LEU A 227 -19.14 1.23 1.29
CA LEU A 227 -18.58 -0.04 1.72
C LEU A 227 -17.98 0.13 3.11
N VAL A 228 -18.56 -0.57 4.10
CA VAL A 228 -18.10 -0.57 5.49
C VAL A 228 -17.41 -1.89 5.81
N VAL A 229 -16.22 -1.79 6.40
CA VAL A 229 -15.38 -2.93 6.76
C VAL A 229 -15.03 -2.83 8.25
N PRO A 230 -15.53 -3.73 9.11
CA PRO A 230 -15.12 -3.76 10.50
C PRO A 230 -13.66 -4.20 10.60
N ALA A 231 -12.91 -3.57 11.50
CA ALA A 231 -11.50 -3.84 11.73
C ALA A 231 -11.23 -4.05 13.22
N TYR A 232 -10.36 -5.02 13.52
CA TYR A 232 -10.08 -5.46 14.88
C TYR A 232 -8.57 -5.45 15.16
N ALA A 233 -8.21 -5.09 16.38
CA ALA A 233 -6.85 -5.09 16.88
C ALA A 233 -6.78 -5.75 18.26
N SER A 234 -5.80 -6.63 18.48
CA SER A 234 -5.60 -7.27 19.80
C SER A 234 -5.11 -6.32 20.90
N ALA A 235 -4.58 -5.14 20.54
CA ALA A 235 -4.21 -4.08 21.47
C ALA A 235 -4.13 -2.74 20.71
N ALA A 236 -4.07 -1.62 21.45
CA ALA A 236 -3.94 -0.28 20.88
C ALA A 236 -2.70 -0.18 19.97
N LEU A 237 -2.87 0.50 18.83
CA LEU A 237 -1.80 0.67 17.85
C LEU A 237 -1.00 1.95 18.11
N PRO A 238 0.33 1.93 17.90
CA PRO A 238 1.17 3.12 18.05
C PRO A 238 1.03 4.12 16.89
N SER A 239 0.47 3.70 15.75
CA SER A 239 0.24 4.55 14.58
C SER A 239 -0.92 3.99 13.73
N PRO A 240 -1.62 4.83 12.96
CA PRO A 240 -2.57 4.38 11.95
C PRO A 240 -1.94 3.41 10.92
N ARG A 241 -2.79 2.64 10.25
CA ARG A 241 -2.43 1.74 9.14
C ARG A 241 -3.20 2.14 7.90
N GLU A 242 -2.65 1.87 6.72
CA GLU A 242 -3.39 2.05 5.48
C GLU A 242 -4.13 0.77 5.11
N VAL A 243 -5.34 0.92 4.58
CA VAL A 243 -6.14 -0.19 4.05
C VAL A 243 -6.51 0.11 2.61
N ALA A 244 -6.22 -0.84 1.73
CA ALA A 244 -6.46 -0.73 0.30
C ALA A 244 -7.66 -1.58 -0.12
N ALA A 245 -8.56 -1.02 -0.92
CA ALA A 245 -9.59 -1.76 -1.65
C ALA A 245 -9.04 -2.10 -3.04
N ILE A 246 -8.96 -3.40 -3.35
CA ILE A 246 -8.37 -3.92 -4.58
C ILE A 246 -9.47 -4.55 -5.42
N GLY A 247 -9.42 -4.27 -6.72
CA GLY A 247 -10.40 -4.76 -7.68
C GLY A 247 -9.86 -4.74 -9.10
N ARG A 248 -10.71 -5.08 -10.07
CA ARG A 248 -10.33 -5.01 -11.49
C ARG A 248 -10.64 -3.63 -12.05
N ASP A 249 -9.67 -3.01 -12.71
CA ASP A 249 -9.89 -1.80 -13.50
C ASP A 249 -10.73 -2.07 -14.76
N PRO A 250 -11.20 -1.05 -15.50
CA PRO A 250 -11.97 -1.24 -16.73
C PRO A 250 -11.31 -2.14 -17.79
N ALA A 251 -9.98 -2.25 -17.80
CA ALA A 251 -9.22 -3.13 -18.68
C ALA A 251 -9.13 -4.58 -18.16
N GLY A 252 -9.66 -4.86 -16.98
CA GLY A 252 -9.68 -6.18 -16.35
C GLY A 252 -8.44 -6.50 -15.51
N ILE A 253 -7.53 -5.53 -15.33
CA ILE A 253 -6.28 -5.69 -14.57
C ILE A 253 -6.55 -5.40 -13.10
N GLU A 254 -5.99 -6.21 -12.20
CA GLU A 254 -6.13 -6.00 -10.77
C GLU A 254 -5.31 -4.79 -10.31
N ARG A 255 -5.97 -3.83 -9.67
CA ARG A 255 -5.39 -2.59 -9.16
C ARG A 255 -6.01 -2.17 -7.84
N GLU A 256 -5.29 -1.34 -7.12
CA GLU A 256 -5.84 -0.59 -5.99
C GLU A 256 -6.84 0.43 -6.53
N LEU A 257 -8.09 0.33 -6.09
CA LEU A 257 -9.20 1.20 -6.50
C LEU A 257 -9.42 2.32 -5.48
N ALA A 258 -9.09 2.08 -4.21
CA ALA A 258 -9.22 3.05 -3.13
C ALA A 258 -8.25 2.74 -1.98
N ARG A 259 -7.97 3.75 -1.16
CA ARG A 259 -7.17 3.64 0.06
C ARG A 259 -7.73 4.54 1.13
N GLU A 260 -7.85 4.01 2.34
CA GLU A 260 -8.31 4.76 3.51
C GLU A 260 -7.43 4.46 4.73
N PRO A 261 -7.18 5.46 5.60
CA PRO A 261 -6.45 5.25 6.84
C PRO A 261 -7.35 4.53 7.88
N LEU A 262 -6.81 3.46 8.44
CA LEU A 262 -7.36 2.72 9.56
C LEU A 262 -6.74 3.23 10.87
N ASP A 263 -7.51 4.03 11.59
CA ASP A 263 -7.20 4.49 12.94
C ASP A 263 -8.18 3.90 13.96
N PHE A 264 -7.62 3.38 15.05
CA PHE A 264 -8.38 2.80 16.15
C PHE A 264 -8.64 3.80 17.28
N ALA A 265 -7.98 4.97 17.31
CA ALA A 265 -8.14 5.98 18.35
C ALA A 265 -8.17 5.39 19.78
N ASP A 266 -7.14 4.60 20.12
CA ASP A 266 -6.98 3.84 21.38
C ASP A 266 -8.01 2.72 21.66
N LYS A 267 -8.86 2.38 20.70
CA LYS A 267 -9.78 1.23 20.77
C LYS A 267 -9.16 -0.04 20.18
N THR A 268 -9.86 -1.16 20.31
CA THR A 268 -9.50 -2.47 19.72
C THR A 268 -10.44 -2.90 18.60
N ALA A 269 -11.48 -2.10 18.32
CA ALA A 269 -12.42 -2.29 17.22
C ALA A 269 -12.81 -0.93 16.64
N THR A 270 -12.89 -0.85 15.32
CA THR A 270 -13.32 0.34 14.56
C THR A 270 -13.94 -0.11 13.24
N GLU A 271 -14.58 0.81 12.53
CA GLU A 271 -15.14 0.55 11.21
C GLU A 271 -14.52 1.49 10.19
N LEU A 272 -14.10 0.93 9.07
CA LEU A 272 -13.56 1.66 7.94
C LEU A 272 -14.66 1.85 6.89
N ARG A 273 -14.83 3.06 6.38
CA ARG A 273 -15.85 3.39 5.38
C ARG A 273 -15.16 3.86 4.10
N PHE A 274 -15.43 3.19 2.99
CA PHE A 274 -15.01 3.62 1.64
C PHE A 274 -16.20 4.24 0.92
N ASP A 275 -16.12 5.55 0.67
CA ASP A 275 -17.10 6.27 -0.12
C ASP A 275 -16.67 6.29 -1.59
N LEU A 276 -17.14 5.29 -2.35
CA LEU A 276 -16.72 5.06 -3.72
C LEU A 276 -17.90 5.12 -4.68
N PRO A 277 -17.69 5.65 -5.90
CA PRO A 277 -18.65 5.49 -6.97
C PRO A 277 -19.06 4.02 -7.14
N PRO A 278 -20.34 3.71 -7.41
CA PRO A 278 -20.82 2.35 -7.52
C PRO A 278 -20.03 1.49 -8.51
N GLU A 279 -19.55 2.08 -9.60
CA GLU A 279 -18.77 1.39 -10.64
C GLU A 279 -17.45 0.85 -10.10
N LEU A 280 -16.75 1.63 -9.26
CA LEU A 280 -15.50 1.20 -8.62
C LEU A 280 -15.79 0.22 -7.49
N ARG A 281 -16.85 0.47 -6.71
CA ARG A 281 -17.25 -0.38 -5.60
C ARG A 281 -17.59 -1.80 -6.06
N ASN A 282 -18.39 -1.94 -7.11
CA ASN A 282 -18.80 -3.23 -7.66
C ASN A 282 -17.63 -4.03 -8.28
N ARG A 283 -16.47 -3.38 -8.48
CA ARG A 283 -15.24 -4.00 -9.02
C ARG A 283 -14.29 -4.48 -7.94
N ILE A 284 -14.52 -4.11 -6.67
CA ILE A 284 -13.69 -4.54 -5.53
C ILE A 284 -13.84 -6.05 -5.37
N SER A 285 -12.71 -6.74 -5.33
CA SER A 285 -12.61 -8.19 -5.08
C SER A 285 -12.11 -8.51 -3.67
N ARG A 286 -11.30 -7.62 -3.08
CA ARG A 286 -10.86 -7.73 -1.69
C ARG A 286 -10.46 -6.37 -1.12
N ILE A 287 -10.43 -6.30 0.21
CA ILE A 287 -9.86 -5.21 0.99
C ILE A 287 -8.70 -5.80 1.80
N GLU A 288 -7.55 -5.13 1.85
CA GLU A 288 -6.38 -5.61 2.59
C GLU A 288 -5.68 -4.50 3.38
N ILE A 289 -5.15 -4.83 4.55
CA ILE A 289 -4.30 -3.93 5.32
C ILE A 289 -2.90 -3.89 4.67
N THR A 290 -2.49 -2.72 4.20
CA THR A 290 -1.23 -2.52 3.47
C THR A 290 -0.03 -2.94 4.33
N GLY A 291 0.82 -3.80 3.77
CA GLY A 291 2.02 -4.31 4.44
C GLY A 291 1.78 -5.42 5.47
N ALA A 292 0.52 -5.81 5.73
CA ALA A 292 0.18 -6.91 6.64
C ALA A 292 -0.07 -8.21 5.86
N ARG A 293 0.91 -9.11 5.84
CA ARG A 293 0.79 -10.42 5.19
C ARG A 293 0.11 -11.45 6.11
N SER A 294 -1.22 -11.48 6.10
CA SER A 294 -2.04 -12.43 6.87
C SER A 294 -3.41 -12.61 6.24
N ALA A 295 -3.97 -13.82 6.30
CA ALA A 295 -5.36 -14.07 5.90
C ALA A 295 -6.36 -13.24 6.70
N GLY A 296 -6.08 -12.96 7.98
CA GLY A 296 -6.93 -12.10 8.80
C GLY A 296 -6.87 -10.63 8.39
N ALA A 297 -5.81 -10.19 7.71
CA ALA A 297 -5.66 -8.82 7.22
C ALA A 297 -6.38 -8.57 5.90
N VAL A 298 -7.13 -9.55 5.39
CA VAL A 298 -7.86 -9.49 4.11
C VAL A 298 -9.35 -9.75 4.35
N SER A 299 -10.20 -8.89 3.80
CA SER A 299 -11.64 -9.13 3.66
C SER A 299 -11.97 -9.30 2.18
N LEU A 300 -12.43 -10.48 1.81
CA LEU A 300 -13.02 -10.77 0.50
C LEU A 300 -14.41 -10.16 0.39
N THR A 301 -14.75 -9.74 -0.83
CA THR A 301 -16.10 -9.27 -1.20
C THR A 301 -16.80 -10.34 -2.02
N ASP A 302 -18.13 -10.37 -1.93
CA ASP A 302 -18.99 -11.26 -2.71
C ASP A 302 -20.13 -10.48 -3.38
N ASP A 303 -21.13 -11.19 -3.89
CA ASP A 303 -22.25 -10.56 -4.60
C ASP A 303 -23.15 -9.70 -3.70
N ALA A 304 -23.00 -9.75 -2.37
CA ALA A 304 -23.69 -8.85 -1.43
C ALA A 304 -23.31 -7.37 -1.62
N VAL A 305 -22.11 -7.12 -2.16
CA VAL A 305 -21.50 -5.80 -2.27
C VAL A 305 -21.75 -5.13 -3.64
N LYS A 306 -22.32 -5.87 -4.61
CA LYS A 306 -22.59 -5.39 -5.98
C LYS A 306 -24.01 -4.85 -6.13
N ARG A 307 -24.19 -3.57 -6.47
CA ARG A 307 -25.49 -3.02 -6.89
C ARG A 307 -25.78 -3.38 -8.36
N ARG A 308 -27.07 -3.58 -8.68
CA ARG A 308 -27.54 -3.94 -10.04
C ARG A 308 -27.57 -2.72 -10.94
N LYS A 309 -27.20 -2.90 -12.21
CA LYS A 309 -27.37 -1.88 -13.25
C LYS A 309 -28.78 -1.96 -13.82
N VAL A 310 -29.58 -0.91 -13.61
CA VAL A 310 -30.95 -0.82 -14.14
C VAL A 310 -31.02 0.34 -15.10
N ALA A 311 -31.32 0.05 -16.36
CA ALA A 311 -31.56 1.11 -17.34
C ALA A 311 -33.04 1.49 -17.36
N ILE A 312 -33.34 2.79 -17.31
CA ILE A 312 -34.71 3.31 -17.40
C ILE A 312 -34.83 4.12 -18.69
N LEU A 313 -35.74 3.71 -19.56
CA LEU A 313 -35.97 4.33 -20.87
C LEU A 313 -37.43 4.77 -20.98
N SER A 314 -37.67 5.94 -21.58
CA SER A 314 -39.02 6.42 -21.89
C SER A 314 -39.07 7.11 -23.26
N ALA A 315 -40.28 7.18 -23.86
CA ALA A 315 -40.49 7.79 -25.16
C ALA A 315 -40.39 9.34 -25.16
N ALA A 316 -40.35 9.99 -24.00
CA ALA A 316 -40.44 11.44 -23.87
C ALA A 316 -39.07 12.06 -23.53
N ARG A 317 -38.60 13.02 -24.33
CA ARG A 317 -37.61 14.00 -23.85
C ARG A 317 -38.35 15.00 -22.96
N ASP A 318 -37.88 15.16 -21.74
CA ASP A 318 -38.43 16.08 -20.76
C ASP A 318 -38.62 17.48 -21.36
N ARG A 319 -39.88 17.89 -21.50
CA ARG A 319 -40.22 19.31 -21.52
C ARG A 319 -40.45 19.68 -20.06
N GLU A 320 -39.87 20.80 -19.61
CA GLU A 320 -40.13 21.42 -18.29
C GLU A 320 -41.61 21.29 -17.92
N GLY A 321 -41.92 20.27 -17.12
CA GLY A 321 -43.26 19.85 -16.74
C GLY A 321 -43.20 19.32 -15.32
N LEU A 322 -44.35 19.27 -14.65
CA LEU A 322 -44.48 18.83 -13.26
C LEU A 322 -43.86 17.44 -13.09
N GLU A 323 -42.74 17.33 -12.36
CA GLU A 323 -41.94 16.11 -12.18
C GLU A 323 -42.77 14.88 -11.78
N LEU A 324 -43.82 15.07 -10.98
CA LEU A 324 -44.73 14.02 -10.51
C LEU A 324 -45.59 13.37 -11.60
N LEU A 325 -45.65 13.96 -12.81
CA LEU A 325 -46.34 13.40 -13.97
C LEU A 325 -45.38 12.66 -14.91
N SER A 326 -44.07 12.77 -14.68
CA SER A 326 -43.09 12.07 -15.51
C SER A 326 -43.28 10.54 -15.41
N PRO A 327 -43.27 9.82 -16.55
CA PRO A 327 -43.35 8.36 -16.57
C PRO A 327 -42.21 7.65 -15.82
N THR A 328 -41.06 8.32 -15.62
CA THR A 328 -39.88 7.71 -14.99
C THR A 328 -39.66 8.14 -13.54
N HIS A 329 -40.25 9.26 -13.08
CA HIS A 329 -39.97 9.83 -11.75
C HIS A 329 -40.09 8.83 -10.60
N TYR A 330 -41.20 8.09 -10.53
CA TYR A 330 -41.40 7.09 -9.47
C TYR A 330 -40.47 5.88 -9.60
N LEU A 331 -40.02 5.53 -10.81
CA LEU A 331 -39.01 4.49 -11.02
C LEU A 331 -37.65 4.93 -10.46
N HIS A 332 -37.25 6.19 -10.70
CA HIS A 332 -36.02 6.74 -10.13
C HIS A 332 -36.05 6.78 -8.60
N GLN A 333 -37.18 7.20 -8.02
CA GLN A 333 -37.34 7.24 -6.56
C GLN A 333 -37.37 5.84 -5.94
N ALA A 334 -38.02 4.87 -6.60
CA ALA A 334 -38.13 3.50 -6.11
C ALA A 334 -36.81 2.73 -6.19
N LEU A 335 -36.01 2.93 -7.24
CA LEU A 335 -34.82 2.12 -7.52
C LEU A 335 -33.50 2.80 -7.17
N GLY A 336 -33.45 4.13 -7.07
CA GLY A 336 -32.22 4.86 -6.75
C GLY A 336 -31.49 4.40 -5.46
N PRO A 337 -32.20 4.01 -4.38
CA PRO A 337 -31.55 3.48 -3.18
C PRO A 337 -30.87 2.11 -3.37
N THR A 338 -31.36 1.27 -4.31
CA THR A 338 -31.02 -0.15 -4.41
C THR A 338 -30.30 -0.54 -5.71
N ALA A 339 -30.33 0.32 -6.74
CA ALA A 339 -29.76 0.06 -8.06
C ALA A 339 -29.00 1.27 -8.64
N ASP A 340 -28.07 0.98 -9.55
CA ASP A 340 -27.34 1.97 -10.34
C ASP A 340 -28.15 2.26 -11.61
N LEU A 341 -28.67 3.48 -11.72
CA LEU A 341 -29.59 3.87 -12.78
C LEU A 341 -28.82 4.37 -14.02
N ILE A 342 -29.13 3.79 -15.18
CA ILE A 342 -28.53 4.17 -16.47
C ILE A 342 -29.59 4.88 -17.31
N GLU A 343 -29.24 6.07 -17.80
CA GLU A 343 -30.04 6.87 -18.73
C GLU A 343 -29.31 7.00 -20.06
N GLY A 344 -30.05 7.02 -21.17
CA GLY A 344 -29.46 7.14 -22.49
C GLY A 344 -30.40 6.68 -23.59
N THR A 345 -29.89 6.50 -24.80
CA THR A 345 -30.63 5.79 -25.85
C THR A 345 -30.53 4.28 -25.65
N LEU A 346 -31.42 3.51 -26.29
CA LEU A 346 -31.37 2.04 -26.20
C LEU A 346 -30.01 1.47 -26.68
N ALA A 347 -29.37 2.11 -27.66
CA ALA A 347 -28.04 1.71 -28.13
C ALA A 347 -26.95 1.95 -27.07
N ASP A 348 -27.01 3.08 -26.37
CA ASP A 348 -26.07 3.41 -25.29
C ASP A 348 -26.25 2.45 -24.10
N VAL A 349 -27.50 2.21 -23.73
CA VAL A 349 -27.88 1.29 -22.65
C VAL A 349 -27.43 -0.13 -22.94
N LEU A 350 -27.67 -0.66 -24.14
CA LEU A 350 -27.23 -2.01 -24.51
C LEU A 350 -25.71 -2.15 -24.50
N THR A 351 -24.96 -1.06 -24.72
CA THR A 351 -23.49 -1.05 -24.61
C THR A 351 -23.01 -1.11 -23.16
N ALA A 352 -23.80 -0.58 -22.22
CA ALA A 352 -23.47 -0.55 -20.79
C ALA A 352 -23.72 -1.88 -20.06
N ASP A 353 -24.32 -2.87 -20.74
CA ASP A 353 -24.64 -4.22 -20.28
C ASP A 353 -25.38 -4.23 -18.92
N PRO A 354 -26.63 -3.71 -18.87
CA PRO A 354 -27.43 -3.67 -17.65
C PRO A 354 -27.97 -5.06 -17.28
N ASP A 355 -28.28 -5.26 -16.00
CA ASP A 355 -28.98 -6.46 -15.50
C ASP A 355 -30.49 -6.39 -15.84
N VAL A 356 -31.08 -5.18 -15.77
CA VAL A 356 -32.50 -4.93 -15.98
C VAL A 356 -32.70 -3.73 -16.90
N ILE A 357 -33.63 -3.84 -17.85
CA ILE A 357 -34.07 -2.72 -18.69
C ILE A 357 -35.55 -2.47 -18.41
N ILE A 358 -35.89 -1.24 -18.04
CA ILE A 358 -37.26 -0.79 -17.77
C ILE A 358 -37.70 0.20 -18.85
N LEU A 359 -38.80 -0.10 -19.53
CA LEU A 359 -39.37 0.74 -20.58
C LEU A 359 -40.71 1.33 -20.11
N ALA A 360 -40.80 2.66 -20.03
CA ALA A 360 -42.02 3.37 -19.63
C ALA A 360 -42.78 3.91 -20.86
N ASP A 361 -43.96 3.33 -21.13
CA ASP A 361 -44.90 3.69 -22.22
C ASP A 361 -44.25 3.85 -23.61
N MET A 362 -43.42 2.87 -23.97
CA MET A 362 -42.80 2.76 -25.30
C MET A 362 -43.48 1.68 -26.13
N ALA A 363 -44.25 2.11 -27.14
CA ALA A 363 -44.87 1.21 -28.10
C ALA A 363 -43.87 0.79 -29.20
N ASP A 364 -43.16 1.76 -29.79
CA ASP A 364 -42.17 1.49 -30.83
C ASP A 364 -40.80 1.17 -30.21
N LEU A 365 -40.22 0.03 -30.59
CA LEU A 365 -38.90 -0.41 -30.13
C LEU A 365 -37.89 -0.33 -31.28
N PRO A 366 -37.07 0.73 -31.37
CA PRO A 366 -35.95 0.72 -32.30
C PRO A 366 -35.03 -0.46 -31.93
N GLU A 367 -34.48 -1.16 -32.93
CA GLU A 367 -33.53 -2.27 -32.70
C GLU A 367 -34.06 -3.44 -31.84
N GLN A 368 -35.36 -3.74 -31.91
CA GLN A 368 -36.02 -4.83 -31.17
C GLN A 368 -35.25 -6.16 -31.18
N SER A 369 -34.61 -6.52 -32.30
CA SER A 369 -33.82 -7.75 -32.40
C SER A 369 -32.65 -7.78 -31.41
N LYS A 370 -31.94 -6.66 -31.19
CA LYS A 370 -30.83 -6.61 -30.23
C LYS A 370 -31.30 -6.67 -28.79
N LEU A 371 -32.44 -6.05 -28.50
CA LEU A 371 -33.05 -6.12 -27.18
C LEU A 371 -33.53 -7.55 -26.90
N GLN A 372 -34.09 -8.24 -27.90
CA GLN A 372 -34.44 -9.65 -27.82
C GLN A 372 -33.20 -10.52 -27.57
N ASP A 373 -32.12 -10.34 -28.32
CA ASP A 373 -30.86 -11.07 -28.09
C ASP A 373 -30.32 -10.88 -26.67
N TRP A 374 -30.47 -9.67 -26.08
CA TRP A 374 -30.06 -9.39 -24.71
C TRP A 374 -30.95 -10.11 -23.68
N VAL A 375 -32.28 -10.12 -23.86
CA VAL A 375 -33.18 -10.88 -22.99
C VAL A 375 -32.87 -12.37 -23.08
N GLU A 376 -32.68 -12.92 -24.29
CA GLU A 376 -32.37 -14.33 -24.49
C GLU A 376 -31.06 -14.76 -23.79
N LYS A 377 -30.11 -13.84 -23.62
CA LYS A 377 -28.85 -14.03 -22.89
C LYS A 377 -28.95 -13.90 -21.36
N GLY A 378 -30.13 -13.62 -20.81
CA GLY A 378 -30.35 -13.56 -19.36
C GLY A 378 -30.89 -12.24 -18.83
N GLY A 379 -31.06 -11.22 -19.69
CA GLY A 379 -31.60 -9.92 -19.29
C GLY A 379 -33.06 -9.96 -18.80
N LEU A 380 -33.41 -9.10 -17.85
CA LEU A 380 -34.79 -8.88 -17.41
C LEU A 380 -35.37 -7.61 -18.05
N LEU A 381 -36.35 -7.78 -18.95
CA LEU A 381 -37.08 -6.66 -19.54
C LEU A 381 -38.37 -6.40 -18.76
N ILE A 382 -38.53 -5.19 -18.20
CA ILE A 382 -39.77 -4.74 -17.56
C ILE A 382 -40.39 -3.64 -18.43
N ARG A 383 -41.66 -3.82 -18.80
CA ARG A 383 -42.43 -2.84 -19.59
C ARG A 383 -43.58 -2.31 -18.77
N PHE A 384 -43.81 -1.00 -18.82
CA PHE A 384 -45.01 -0.36 -18.29
C PHE A 384 -45.87 0.11 -19.44
N ALA A 385 -47.13 -0.29 -19.44
CA ALA A 385 -48.12 0.16 -20.40
C ALA A 385 -48.49 1.63 -20.15
N GLY A 386 -49.07 2.27 -21.17
CA GLY A 386 -49.57 3.63 -21.06
C GLY A 386 -50.36 4.04 -22.30
N PRO A 387 -50.74 5.33 -22.41
CA PRO A 387 -51.58 5.82 -23.49
C PRO A 387 -51.00 5.56 -24.89
N ARG A 388 -49.67 5.51 -25.05
CA ARG A 388 -49.06 5.22 -26.35
C ARG A 388 -49.20 3.76 -26.69
N MET A 389 -48.81 2.87 -25.78
CA MET A 389 -48.95 1.42 -25.97
C MET A 389 -50.41 1.00 -26.23
N ALA A 390 -51.38 1.63 -25.56
CA ALA A 390 -52.80 1.33 -25.73
C ALA A 390 -53.38 1.71 -27.11
N ASN A 391 -52.76 2.68 -27.79
CA ASN A 391 -53.24 3.23 -29.07
C ASN A 391 -52.37 2.79 -30.27
N SER A 392 -51.34 1.99 -30.03
CA SER A 392 -50.46 1.46 -31.08
C SER A 392 -50.89 0.07 -31.53
N ASP A 393 -50.54 -0.28 -32.76
CA ASP A 393 -50.65 -1.64 -33.29
C ASP A 393 -49.41 -2.43 -32.87
N LEU A 394 -49.60 -3.48 -32.05
CA LEU A 394 -48.53 -4.24 -31.41
C LEU A 394 -48.48 -5.69 -31.89
N ASP A 395 -49.19 -6.04 -32.97
CA ASP A 395 -49.28 -7.40 -33.51
C ASP A 395 -47.91 -7.98 -33.93
N VAL A 396 -46.88 -7.13 -34.08
CA VAL A 396 -45.52 -7.49 -34.50
C VAL A 396 -44.51 -7.46 -33.33
N ASP A 397 -44.92 -7.05 -32.13
CA ASP A 397 -44.01 -6.94 -30.97
C ASP A 397 -43.76 -8.33 -30.32
N THR A 398 -42.58 -8.88 -30.55
CA THR A 398 -42.12 -10.15 -29.93
C THR A 398 -41.76 -10.03 -28.45
N LEU A 399 -41.62 -8.80 -27.90
CA LEU A 399 -41.18 -8.53 -26.53
C LEU A 399 -42.34 -8.21 -25.60
N LEU A 400 -43.45 -8.92 -25.78
CA LEU A 400 -44.62 -8.89 -24.89
C LEU A 400 -44.89 -10.30 -24.35
N PRO A 401 -45.25 -10.44 -23.06
CA PRO A 401 -45.52 -11.75 -22.49
C PRO A 401 -46.87 -12.34 -22.95
N VAL A 402 -47.81 -11.49 -23.39
CA VAL A 402 -49.16 -11.85 -23.85
C VAL A 402 -49.59 -10.90 -24.97
N GLN A 403 -50.48 -11.35 -25.85
CA GLN A 403 -51.12 -10.47 -26.84
C GLN A 403 -52.04 -9.45 -26.15
N LEU A 404 -52.09 -8.24 -26.67
CA LEU A 404 -52.82 -7.12 -26.08
C LEU A 404 -54.01 -6.74 -26.95
N ARG A 405 -55.16 -6.47 -26.34
CA ARG A 405 -56.33 -5.95 -27.04
C ARG A 405 -56.11 -4.48 -27.37
N ALA A 406 -56.42 -4.09 -28.61
CA ALA A 406 -56.42 -2.70 -29.02
C ALA A 406 -57.38 -1.84 -28.17
N GLY A 407 -56.88 -0.69 -27.68
CA GLY A 407 -57.62 0.23 -26.83
C GLY A 407 -57.50 -0.07 -25.32
N GLY A 408 -57.31 0.98 -24.53
CA GLY A 408 -57.27 0.90 -23.06
C GLY A 408 -58.66 0.76 -22.43
N ARG A 409 -58.73 0.08 -21.29
CA ARG A 409 -59.93 0.03 -20.43
C ARG A 409 -59.84 1.13 -19.37
N SER A 410 -60.82 2.05 -19.33
CA SER A 410 -60.94 3.07 -18.28
C SER A 410 -62.03 2.71 -17.25
N LEU A 411 -61.70 2.86 -15.98
CA LEU A 411 -62.47 2.51 -14.79
C LEU A 411 -62.59 3.77 -13.90
N GLY A 412 -63.81 4.23 -13.65
CA GLY A 412 -64.08 5.30 -12.68
C GLY A 412 -63.95 6.72 -13.22
N GLY A 413 -63.94 6.92 -14.54
CA GLY A 413 -64.04 8.24 -15.17
C GLY A 413 -65.48 8.77 -15.21
N THR A 414 -65.68 10.07 -15.41
CA THR A 414 -67.01 10.70 -15.51
C THR A 414 -67.90 10.15 -16.64
N MET A 415 -67.32 9.43 -17.60
CA MET A 415 -68.01 8.71 -18.67
C MET A 415 -67.93 7.17 -18.56
N SER A 416 -67.35 6.62 -17.49
CA SER A 416 -67.12 5.19 -17.25
C SER A 416 -67.94 4.73 -16.03
N TRP A 417 -68.84 3.76 -16.25
CA TRP A 417 -69.83 3.29 -15.26
C TRP A 417 -69.28 2.24 -14.28
N GLY A 418 -68.05 2.36 -13.77
CA GLY A 418 -67.50 1.38 -12.84
C GLY A 418 -66.49 1.95 -11.85
N ASP A 419 -66.51 1.49 -10.60
CA ASP A 419 -65.56 1.93 -9.57
C ASP A 419 -64.11 1.50 -9.89
N PRO A 420 -63.09 2.26 -9.42
CA PRO A 420 -61.70 1.81 -9.45
C PRO A 420 -61.54 0.42 -8.84
N ARG A 421 -60.68 -0.41 -9.42
CA ARG A 421 -60.49 -1.81 -8.99
C ARG A 421 -59.30 -1.93 -8.04
N ALA A 422 -59.43 -2.78 -7.03
CA ALA A 422 -58.34 -3.14 -6.13
C ALA A 422 -57.54 -4.34 -6.69
N LEU A 423 -56.34 -4.56 -6.14
CA LEU A 423 -55.55 -5.76 -6.44
C LEU A 423 -56.15 -6.99 -5.75
N ALA A 424 -56.13 -8.13 -6.45
CA ALA A 424 -56.40 -9.42 -5.82
C ALA A 424 -55.16 -9.90 -5.03
N PRO A 425 -55.32 -10.81 -4.06
CA PRO A 425 -54.19 -11.46 -3.38
C PRO A 425 -53.21 -12.09 -4.38
N PHE A 426 -51.91 -11.96 -4.11
CA PHE A 426 -50.88 -12.53 -4.98
C PHE A 426 -50.93 -14.07 -4.95
N PRO A 427 -50.94 -14.75 -6.12
CA PRO A 427 -50.90 -16.21 -6.18
C PRO A 427 -49.64 -16.78 -5.51
N GLU A 428 -49.71 -18.00 -4.94
CA GLU A 428 -48.57 -18.64 -4.26
C GLU A 428 -47.34 -18.85 -5.17
N GLY A 429 -47.55 -19.01 -6.48
CA GLY A 429 -46.47 -19.13 -7.47
C GLY A 429 -45.90 -17.80 -8.00
N SER A 430 -46.40 -16.67 -7.51
CA SER A 430 -45.96 -15.33 -7.93
C SER A 430 -44.71 -14.87 -7.16
N PRO A 431 -43.78 -14.13 -7.79
CA PRO A 431 -42.71 -13.39 -7.10
C PRO A 431 -43.19 -12.48 -5.95
N PHE A 432 -44.46 -12.07 -6.00
CA PHE A 432 -45.08 -11.15 -5.06
C PHE A 432 -45.79 -11.85 -3.88
N ALA A 433 -45.73 -13.19 -3.82
CA ALA A 433 -46.30 -13.94 -2.71
C ALA A 433 -45.75 -13.44 -1.36
N GLY A 434 -46.66 -13.19 -0.41
CA GLY A 434 -46.36 -12.67 0.93
C GLY A 434 -46.27 -11.15 1.05
N LEU A 435 -46.34 -10.38 -0.04
CA LEU A 435 -46.44 -8.92 0.05
C LEU A 435 -47.83 -8.49 0.54
N VAL A 436 -47.85 -7.50 1.43
CA VAL A 436 -49.09 -6.92 1.96
C VAL A 436 -49.64 -5.92 0.94
N ILE A 437 -50.90 -6.07 0.56
CA ILE A 437 -51.58 -5.17 -0.39
C ILE A 437 -52.30 -4.07 0.42
N PRO A 438 -51.90 -2.79 0.31
CA PRO A 438 -52.60 -1.70 0.97
C PRO A 438 -53.97 -1.41 0.33
N GLU A 439 -54.96 -1.04 1.14
CA GLU A 439 -56.36 -0.81 0.68
C GLU A 439 -56.51 0.41 -0.24
N ASP A 440 -55.55 1.34 -0.22
CA ASP A 440 -55.52 2.57 -1.02
C ASP A 440 -54.94 2.38 -2.43
N VAL A 441 -54.47 1.17 -2.77
CA VAL A 441 -54.01 0.83 -4.12
C VAL A 441 -55.21 0.52 -5.02
N THR A 442 -55.47 1.41 -5.97
CA THR A 442 -56.59 1.32 -6.92
C THR A 442 -56.13 1.55 -8.35
N VAL A 443 -56.76 0.83 -9.29
CA VAL A 443 -56.51 0.90 -10.72
C VAL A 443 -57.72 1.53 -11.43
N LYS A 444 -57.44 2.60 -12.18
CA LYS A 444 -58.40 3.42 -12.92
C LYS A 444 -58.29 3.26 -14.44
N ALA A 445 -57.17 2.75 -14.95
CA ALA A 445 -57.05 2.38 -16.35
C ALA A 445 -56.02 1.26 -16.53
N GLN A 446 -56.19 0.44 -17.57
CA GLN A 446 -55.20 -0.59 -17.94
C GLN A 446 -55.31 -0.99 -19.41
N VAL A 447 -54.23 -1.51 -20.00
CA VAL A 447 -54.28 -2.26 -21.26
C VAL A 447 -54.69 -3.70 -20.98
N MET A 448 -55.63 -4.25 -21.74
CA MET A 448 -56.13 -5.61 -21.50
C MET A 448 -55.35 -6.64 -22.33
N ALA A 449 -55.01 -7.76 -21.71
CA ALA A 449 -54.55 -8.94 -22.45
C ALA A 449 -55.70 -9.55 -23.27
N GLU A 450 -55.38 -10.10 -24.44
CA GLU A 450 -56.32 -10.92 -25.19
C GLU A 450 -56.58 -12.24 -24.45
N PRO A 451 -57.85 -12.68 -24.32
CA PRO A 451 -58.15 -13.96 -23.69
C PRO A 451 -57.53 -15.12 -24.48
N ALA A 452 -56.55 -15.80 -23.86
CA ALA A 452 -55.92 -17.00 -24.38
C ALA A 452 -55.90 -18.10 -23.31
N PRO A 453 -55.88 -19.41 -23.69
CA PRO A 453 -55.91 -20.52 -22.73
C PRO A 453 -54.76 -20.54 -21.72
N ASP A 454 -53.60 -19.97 -22.08
CA ASP A 454 -52.36 -19.88 -21.32
C ASP A 454 -52.23 -18.58 -20.51
N LEU A 455 -53.17 -17.64 -20.63
CA LEU A 455 -53.09 -16.32 -19.99
C LEU A 455 -52.91 -16.40 -18.46
N SER A 456 -53.51 -17.40 -17.81
CA SER A 456 -53.36 -17.61 -16.36
C SER A 456 -51.94 -18.00 -15.98
N GLU A 457 -51.20 -18.72 -16.84
CA GLU A 457 -49.81 -19.11 -16.57
C GLU A 457 -48.86 -17.91 -16.65
N HIS A 458 -49.21 -16.93 -17.48
CA HIS A 458 -48.46 -15.69 -17.62
C HIS A 458 -48.80 -14.66 -16.54
N THR A 459 -49.93 -14.78 -15.85
CA THR A 459 -50.40 -13.75 -14.90
C THR A 459 -49.77 -13.92 -13.52
N ILE A 460 -48.93 -12.95 -13.10
CA ILE A 460 -48.27 -12.96 -11.79
C ILE A 460 -48.91 -11.98 -10.79
N ALA A 461 -49.76 -11.06 -11.24
CA ALA A 461 -50.64 -10.26 -10.41
C ALA A 461 -51.95 -9.95 -11.17
N ALA A 462 -53.08 -9.95 -10.47
CA ALA A 462 -54.40 -9.69 -11.04
C ALA A 462 -55.21 -8.71 -10.18
N LEU A 463 -56.27 -8.16 -10.76
CA LEU A 463 -57.27 -7.35 -10.05
C LEU A 463 -58.34 -8.24 -9.42
N THR A 464 -59.15 -7.69 -8.52
CA THR A 464 -60.26 -8.41 -7.85
C THR A 464 -61.30 -9.00 -8.81
N ASP A 465 -61.37 -8.52 -10.05
CA ASP A 465 -62.24 -9.05 -11.10
C ASP A 465 -61.57 -10.14 -11.97
N GLY A 466 -60.36 -10.57 -11.61
CA GLY A 466 -59.59 -11.60 -12.31
C GLY A 466 -58.82 -11.10 -13.53
N THR A 467 -58.89 -9.81 -13.87
CA THR A 467 -58.11 -9.28 -15.00
C THR A 467 -56.63 -9.14 -14.66
N PRO A 468 -55.68 -9.50 -15.56
CA PRO A 468 -54.26 -9.40 -15.29
C PRO A 468 -53.80 -7.96 -15.10
N LEU A 469 -53.01 -7.73 -14.06
CA LEU A 469 -52.32 -6.46 -13.79
C LEU A 469 -50.84 -6.54 -14.16
N VAL A 470 -50.21 -7.69 -13.89
CA VAL A 470 -48.81 -7.95 -14.26
C VAL A 470 -48.71 -9.33 -14.90
N THR A 471 -48.13 -9.38 -16.09
CA THR A 471 -47.88 -10.61 -16.85
C THR A 471 -46.39 -10.85 -17.09
N ARG A 472 -45.98 -12.11 -17.23
CA ARG A 472 -44.59 -12.53 -17.40
C ARG A 472 -44.47 -13.68 -18.38
N ALA A 473 -43.43 -13.65 -19.21
CA ALA A 473 -43.03 -14.76 -20.06
C ALA A 473 -41.51 -14.96 -19.97
N LYS A 474 -41.06 -16.22 -20.07
CA LYS A 474 -39.64 -16.55 -20.17
C LYS A 474 -39.19 -16.46 -21.62
N MET A 475 -37.97 -15.98 -21.84
CA MET A 475 -37.39 -15.84 -23.18
C MET A 475 -35.89 -16.12 -23.09
N GLY A 476 -35.45 -17.24 -23.69
CA GLY A 476 -34.09 -17.76 -23.51
C GLY A 476 -33.76 -17.99 -22.02
N GLN A 477 -32.65 -17.41 -21.57
CA GLN A 477 -32.23 -17.42 -20.16
C GLN A 477 -32.85 -16.28 -19.33
N GLY A 478 -33.47 -15.30 -19.98
CA GLY A 478 -34.08 -14.13 -19.34
C GLY A 478 -35.61 -14.18 -19.26
N ALA A 479 -36.20 -13.02 -19.05
CA ALA A 479 -37.66 -12.88 -18.96
C ALA A 479 -38.15 -11.50 -19.38
N VAL A 480 -39.40 -11.46 -19.84
CA VAL A 480 -40.15 -10.24 -20.13
C VAL A 480 -41.31 -10.13 -19.15
N VAL A 481 -41.46 -8.97 -18.52
CA VAL A 481 -42.54 -8.64 -17.59
C VAL A 481 -43.27 -7.39 -18.10
N LEU A 482 -44.59 -7.43 -18.10
CA LEU A 482 -45.44 -6.31 -18.47
C LEU A 482 -46.34 -5.91 -17.30
N PHE A 483 -46.24 -4.67 -16.86
CA PHE A 483 -47.26 -4.00 -16.05
C PHE A 483 -48.30 -3.41 -16.99
N HIS A 484 -49.56 -3.82 -16.82
CA HIS A 484 -50.69 -3.35 -17.64
C HIS A 484 -51.15 -1.92 -17.30
N VAL A 485 -50.38 -1.21 -16.48
CA VAL A 485 -50.61 0.17 -16.01
C VAL A 485 -49.36 1.03 -16.20
N THR A 486 -49.52 2.34 -16.06
CA THR A 486 -48.42 3.32 -16.10
C THR A 486 -47.47 3.18 -14.92
N ALA A 487 -46.20 3.54 -15.14
CA ALA A 487 -45.18 3.66 -14.10
C ALA A 487 -45.36 4.91 -13.20
N ASN A 488 -46.26 5.82 -13.57
CA ASN A 488 -46.67 6.99 -12.79
C ASN A 488 -48.11 6.83 -12.26
N ALA A 489 -48.57 7.81 -11.47
CA ALA A 489 -49.86 7.78 -10.81
C ALA A 489 -51.09 8.07 -11.72
N GLU A 490 -50.93 8.08 -13.05
CA GLU A 490 -52.01 8.44 -13.98
C GLU A 490 -53.10 7.37 -14.03
N TRP A 491 -52.71 6.10 -14.17
CA TRP A 491 -53.66 4.99 -14.31
C TRP A 491 -53.89 4.19 -13.02
N SER A 492 -53.01 4.31 -12.03
CA SER A 492 -53.05 3.55 -10.78
C SER A 492 -52.42 4.34 -9.63
N SER A 493 -52.90 4.16 -8.40
CA SER A 493 -52.20 4.66 -7.21
C SER A 493 -51.03 3.78 -6.76
N LEU A 494 -50.75 2.67 -7.46
CA LEU A 494 -49.65 1.75 -7.13
C LEU A 494 -48.29 2.47 -6.97
N PRO A 495 -47.83 3.36 -7.88
CA PRO A 495 -46.54 4.03 -7.73
C PRO A 495 -46.43 4.97 -6.51
N LEU A 496 -47.55 5.31 -5.87
CA LEU A 496 -47.59 6.10 -4.63
C LEU A 496 -47.48 5.24 -3.37
N SER A 497 -47.56 3.92 -3.50
CA SER A 497 -47.55 2.96 -2.40
C SER A 497 -46.17 2.34 -2.21
N LEU A 498 -45.83 1.98 -0.97
CA LEU A 498 -44.64 1.19 -0.65
C LEU A 498 -44.67 -0.22 -1.29
N LEU A 499 -45.84 -0.68 -1.73
CA LEU A 499 -45.96 -1.92 -2.49
C LEU A 499 -45.20 -1.86 -3.82
N PHE A 500 -45.11 -0.68 -4.47
CA PHE A 500 -44.45 -0.53 -5.77
C PHE A 500 -42.95 -0.80 -5.75
N PRO A 501 -42.14 -0.14 -4.90
CA PRO A 501 -40.73 -0.48 -4.77
C PRO A 501 -40.53 -1.93 -4.33
N GLN A 502 -41.38 -2.48 -3.45
CA GLN A 502 -41.30 -3.89 -3.06
C GLN A 502 -41.56 -4.85 -4.23
N MET A 503 -42.51 -4.54 -5.12
CA MET A 503 -42.76 -5.33 -6.33
C MET A 503 -41.59 -5.23 -7.31
N LEU A 504 -41.07 -4.02 -7.57
CA LEU A 504 -39.91 -3.83 -8.44
C LEU A 504 -38.67 -4.55 -7.89
N GLU A 505 -38.44 -4.42 -6.58
CA GLU A 505 -37.40 -5.15 -5.88
C GLU A 505 -37.63 -6.65 -6.00
N ARG A 506 -38.83 -7.20 -5.78
CA ARG A 506 -39.08 -8.64 -5.96
C ARG A 506 -38.92 -9.11 -7.41
N LEU A 507 -39.14 -8.27 -8.41
CA LEU A 507 -38.83 -8.62 -9.81
C LEU A 507 -37.33 -8.59 -10.07
N ALA A 508 -36.63 -7.60 -9.52
CA ALA A 508 -35.16 -7.51 -9.57
C ALA A 508 -34.48 -8.60 -8.71
N VAL A 509 -35.09 -9.01 -7.58
CA VAL A 509 -34.64 -9.97 -6.55
C VAL A 509 -35.18 -11.38 -6.80
N SER A 510 -36.16 -11.55 -7.70
CA SER A 510 -36.33 -12.83 -8.39
C SER A 510 -35.09 -13.18 -9.23
N ALA A 511 -34.09 -12.28 -9.26
CA ALA A 511 -32.68 -12.52 -9.49
C ALA A 511 -31.79 -12.15 -8.25
N ARG A 512 -32.07 -12.79 -7.10
CA ARG A 512 -31.23 -13.06 -5.88
C ARG A 512 -30.98 -11.91 -4.85
N PRO A 513 -30.99 -12.19 -3.52
CA PRO A 513 -30.83 -11.21 -2.41
C PRO A 513 -29.36 -10.86 -2.04
N ALA A 514 -29.20 -9.78 -1.24
CA ALA A 514 -27.95 -9.06 -0.94
C ALA A 514 -27.11 -9.58 0.25
N ALA A 515 -27.48 -10.66 0.92
CA ALA A 515 -26.59 -11.47 1.77
C ALA A 515 -27.30 -12.80 2.02
N PRO A 516 -26.69 -13.97 1.76
CA PRO A 516 -27.40 -15.23 1.93
C PRO A 516 -27.71 -15.47 3.42
N GLU A 517 -28.99 -15.61 3.76
CA GLU A 517 -29.40 -16.16 5.05
C GLU A 517 -29.16 -17.68 5.09
N GLU A 518 -29.17 -18.28 6.28
CA GLU A 518 -29.00 -19.73 6.45
C GLU A 518 -30.02 -20.53 5.62
N ALA A 519 -31.23 -19.99 5.45
CA ALA A 519 -32.27 -20.54 4.57
C ALA A 519 -31.94 -20.44 3.07
N ASP A 520 -31.17 -19.43 2.64
CA ASP A 520 -30.83 -19.18 1.22
C ASP A 520 -29.67 -20.06 0.72
N LEU A 521 -28.87 -20.57 1.66
CA LEU A 521 -27.71 -21.44 1.40
C LEU A 521 -28.08 -22.92 1.53
N ALA A 522 -29.08 -23.25 2.36
CA ALA A 522 -29.47 -24.62 2.66
C ALA A 522 -29.90 -25.43 1.42
N GLY A 523 -29.56 -26.72 1.41
CA GLY A 523 -29.94 -27.66 0.34
C GLY A 523 -29.14 -27.57 -0.95
N GLN A 524 -28.07 -26.75 -1.00
CA GLN A 524 -27.17 -26.62 -2.16
C GLN A 524 -25.71 -26.92 -1.78
N THR A 525 -24.95 -27.42 -2.76
CA THR A 525 -23.51 -27.66 -2.63
C THR A 525 -22.73 -26.52 -3.29
N TRP A 526 -21.85 -25.89 -2.53
CA TRP A 526 -21.04 -24.76 -2.94
C TRP A 526 -19.62 -25.18 -3.29
N VAL A 527 -19.16 -24.85 -4.48
CA VAL A 527 -17.82 -25.22 -4.95
C VAL A 527 -16.85 -24.06 -4.70
N PRO A 528 -15.72 -24.28 -4.02
CA PRO A 528 -14.69 -23.25 -3.88
C PRO A 528 -14.09 -22.93 -5.26
N GLN A 529 -14.03 -21.65 -5.61
CA GLN A 529 -13.33 -21.17 -6.82
C GLN A 529 -11.94 -20.66 -6.46
N LYS A 530 -11.85 -19.91 -5.36
CA LYS A 530 -10.61 -19.34 -4.87
C LYS A 530 -10.50 -19.52 -3.38
N LEU A 531 -9.30 -19.81 -2.89
CA LEU A 531 -9.00 -20.01 -1.46
C LEU A 531 -7.89 -19.06 -1.01
N LEU A 532 -8.01 -18.55 0.20
CA LEU A 532 -6.96 -17.76 0.84
C LEU A 532 -5.91 -18.69 1.46
N ASP A 533 -4.63 -18.36 1.32
CA ASP A 533 -3.57 -18.94 2.14
C ASP A 533 -3.39 -18.16 3.45
N GLY A 534 -2.62 -18.71 4.40
CA GLY A 534 -2.40 -18.05 5.69
C GLY A 534 -1.70 -16.68 5.62
N PHE A 535 -1.08 -16.33 4.48
CA PHE A 535 -0.48 -15.03 4.24
C PHE A 535 -1.43 -14.02 3.59
N GLY A 536 -2.68 -14.41 3.32
CA GLY A 536 -3.70 -13.55 2.70
C GLY A 536 -3.67 -13.53 1.17
N ARG A 537 -2.99 -14.48 0.52
CA ARG A 537 -2.99 -14.57 -0.94
C ARG A 537 -4.13 -15.45 -1.41
N LEU A 538 -4.89 -14.93 -2.37
CA LEU A 538 -5.99 -15.64 -3.01
C LEU A 538 -5.44 -16.51 -4.15
N GLN A 539 -5.74 -17.81 -4.12
CA GLN A 539 -5.27 -18.82 -5.08
C GLN A 539 -6.45 -19.59 -5.65
N ASP A 540 -6.33 -20.14 -6.85
CA ASP A 540 -7.38 -20.99 -7.43
C ASP A 540 -7.54 -22.27 -6.61
N ALA A 541 -8.78 -22.67 -6.36
CA ALA A 541 -9.10 -23.78 -5.46
C ALA A 541 -8.76 -25.16 -6.04
N GLY A 542 -8.58 -25.27 -7.36
CA GLY A 542 -8.34 -26.55 -8.04
C GLY A 542 -9.49 -27.53 -7.84
N ASP A 543 -9.17 -28.80 -7.57
CA ASP A 543 -10.14 -29.89 -7.36
C ASP A 543 -10.68 -29.96 -5.91
N ALA A 544 -10.77 -28.82 -5.22
CA ALA A 544 -11.27 -28.80 -3.84
C ALA A 544 -12.75 -29.21 -3.78
N PRO A 545 -13.14 -30.06 -2.80
CA PRO A 545 -14.50 -30.58 -2.72
C PRO A 545 -15.51 -29.46 -2.41
N GLY A 546 -16.72 -29.63 -2.95
CA GLY A 546 -17.84 -28.76 -2.61
C GLY A 546 -18.26 -28.90 -1.14
N VAL A 547 -18.79 -27.83 -0.57
CA VAL A 547 -19.23 -27.72 0.83
C VAL A 547 -20.75 -27.55 0.88
N PRO A 548 -21.46 -28.20 1.81
CA PRO A 548 -22.88 -27.93 2.06
C PRO A 548 -23.11 -26.47 2.45
N GLY A 549 -24.17 -25.85 1.94
CA GLY A 549 -24.49 -24.46 2.24
C GLY A 549 -24.80 -24.19 3.72
N GLU A 550 -25.26 -25.19 4.47
CA GLU A 550 -25.49 -25.09 5.92
C GLU A 550 -24.18 -24.85 6.69
N ASP A 551 -23.06 -25.41 6.20
CA ASP A 551 -21.75 -25.19 6.83
C ASP A 551 -21.17 -23.83 6.42
N LEU A 552 -21.39 -23.40 5.17
CA LEU A 552 -20.99 -22.07 4.70
C LEU A 552 -21.76 -20.96 5.44
N ALA A 553 -23.04 -21.19 5.76
CA ALA A 553 -23.89 -20.25 6.51
C ALA A 553 -23.38 -19.96 7.93
N LYS A 554 -22.82 -20.98 8.62
CA LYS A 554 -22.21 -20.81 9.94
C LYS A 554 -20.99 -19.90 9.92
N ALA A 555 -20.35 -19.75 8.75
CA ALA A 555 -19.18 -18.90 8.52
C ALA A 555 -18.04 -19.11 9.55
N VAL A 556 -17.75 -20.37 9.88
CA VAL A 556 -16.64 -20.74 10.77
C VAL A 556 -15.51 -21.41 9.97
N PRO A 557 -14.41 -20.68 9.71
CA PRO A 557 -13.26 -21.24 9.01
C PRO A 557 -12.58 -22.41 9.72
N GLY A 558 -12.08 -23.37 8.94
CA GLY A 558 -11.32 -24.51 9.42
C GLY A 558 -10.75 -25.37 8.28
N PRO A 559 -10.14 -26.53 8.58
CA PRO A 559 -9.50 -27.39 7.58
C PRO A 559 -10.50 -27.98 6.59
N LYS A 560 -11.78 -28.14 7.00
CA LYS A 560 -12.90 -28.62 6.16
C LYS A 560 -13.60 -27.49 5.40
N LEU A 561 -13.53 -26.26 5.89
CA LEU A 561 -14.22 -25.09 5.35
C LEU A 561 -13.23 -23.93 5.31
N ARG A 562 -12.50 -23.84 4.20
CA ARG A 562 -11.34 -22.95 4.08
C ARG A 562 -11.79 -21.55 3.64
N PRO A 563 -11.21 -20.46 4.18
CA PRO A 563 -11.50 -19.10 3.72
C PRO A 563 -11.28 -18.95 2.21
N GLY A 564 -12.19 -18.26 1.52
CA GLY A 564 -12.20 -18.19 0.07
C GLY A 564 -13.52 -17.70 -0.53
N ILE A 565 -13.61 -17.78 -1.86
CA ILE A 565 -14.81 -17.48 -2.65
C ILE A 565 -15.43 -18.79 -3.11
N TYR A 566 -16.69 -18.98 -2.77
CA TYR A 566 -17.50 -20.15 -3.06
C TYR A 566 -18.58 -19.81 -4.06
N THR A 567 -18.86 -20.70 -5.00
CA THR A 567 -19.91 -20.51 -6.00
C THR A 567 -20.88 -21.68 -6.07
N ALA A 568 -22.16 -21.38 -6.24
CA ALA A 568 -23.21 -22.32 -6.59
C ALA A 568 -24.11 -21.64 -7.62
N ASP A 569 -24.36 -22.31 -8.75
CA ASP A 569 -24.98 -21.69 -9.94
C ASP A 569 -24.23 -20.41 -10.34
N ASP A 570 -24.92 -19.25 -10.43
CA ASP A 570 -24.29 -17.93 -10.67
C ASP A 570 -24.24 -17.05 -9.42
N ARG A 571 -24.21 -17.68 -8.22
CA ARG A 571 -23.99 -16.98 -6.95
C ARG A 571 -22.56 -17.16 -6.50
N SER A 572 -21.97 -16.11 -5.96
CA SER A 572 -20.70 -16.17 -5.22
C SER A 572 -20.88 -15.68 -3.78
N VAL A 573 -20.21 -16.36 -2.85
CA VAL A 573 -20.22 -16.06 -1.41
C VAL A 573 -18.78 -16.06 -0.90
N ALA A 574 -18.45 -15.07 -0.08
CA ALA A 574 -17.12 -14.94 0.51
C ALA A 574 -17.10 -15.49 1.94
N LEU A 575 -16.13 -16.36 2.22
CA LEU A 575 -15.78 -16.79 3.57
C LEU A 575 -14.44 -16.17 3.96
N ASN A 576 -14.45 -15.28 4.94
CA ASN A 576 -13.25 -14.63 5.46
C ASN A 576 -12.58 -15.45 6.56
N ALA A 577 -11.31 -15.15 6.87
CA ALA A 577 -10.55 -15.83 7.92
C ALA A 577 -11.10 -15.59 9.34
N LEU A 578 -11.85 -14.50 9.52
CA LEU A 578 -12.52 -14.16 10.77
C LEU A 578 -14.01 -14.52 10.70
N PRO A 579 -14.59 -15.13 11.76
CA PRO A 579 -16.03 -15.24 11.90
C PRO A 579 -16.68 -13.86 12.10
N ARG A 580 -17.99 -13.76 11.84
CA ARG A 580 -18.74 -12.47 11.82
C ARG A 580 -18.62 -11.68 13.14
N ASP A 581 -18.60 -12.36 14.28
CA ASP A 581 -18.57 -11.75 15.63
C ASP A 581 -17.21 -11.91 16.33
N ALA A 582 -16.12 -11.96 15.58
CA ALA A 582 -14.79 -12.15 16.14
C ALA A 582 -14.36 -10.98 17.05
N VAL A 583 -13.89 -11.29 18.25
CA VAL A 583 -13.22 -10.33 19.15
C VAL A 583 -11.76 -10.73 19.31
N LEU A 584 -10.84 -9.81 19.04
CA LEU A 584 -9.42 -10.04 19.25
C LEU A 584 -9.01 -9.55 20.64
N SER A 585 -8.57 -10.48 21.49
CA SER A 585 -8.00 -10.19 22.81
C SER A 585 -6.58 -10.72 22.90
N PRO A 586 -5.66 -10.05 23.63
CA PRO A 586 -4.28 -10.48 23.75
C PRO A 586 -4.16 -11.69 24.68
N ALA A 587 -3.28 -12.63 24.36
CA ALA A 587 -3.01 -13.80 25.19
C ALA A 587 -2.42 -13.41 26.54
N THR A 588 -2.92 -14.05 27.60
CA THR A 588 -2.39 -13.91 28.97
C THR A 588 -1.75 -15.23 29.41
N TRP A 589 -0.55 -15.14 29.98
CA TRP A 589 0.22 -16.30 30.44
C TRP A 589 0.39 -16.26 31.97
N PRO A 590 0.30 -17.41 32.66
CA PRO A 590 0.62 -17.48 34.09
C PRO A 590 2.07 -17.04 34.36
N ALA A 591 2.32 -16.47 35.54
CA ALA A 591 3.65 -16.02 35.94
C ALA A 591 4.70 -17.16 36.04
N SER A 592 4.26 -18.42 36.09
CA SER A 592 5.12 -19.61 36.04
C SER A 592 5.77 -19.82 34.68
N VAL A 593 5.18 -19.29 33.60
CA VAL A 593 5.60 -19.57 32.24
C VAL A 593 6.49 -18.43 31.72
N PRO A 594 7.79 -18.67 31.46
CA PRO A 594 8.66 -17.67 30.85
C PRO A 594 8.22 -17.38 29.41
N VAL A 595 7.91 -16.10 29.14
CA VAL A 595 7.58 -15.60 27.80
C VAL A 595 8.78 -14.85 27.21
N GLU A 596 9.40 -15.45 26.19
CA GLU A 596 10.44 -14.84 25.36
C GLU A 596 9.84 -13.94 24.28
N GLY A 597 10.64 -12.97 23.84
CA GLY A 597 10.24 -11.99 22.82
C GLY A 597 9.80 -10.64 23.38
N ALA A 598 9.63 -10.49 24.71
CA ALA A 598 9.27 -9.23 25.39
C ALA A 598 10.43 -8.20 25.54
N ALA A 599 11.67 -8.59 25.26
CA ALA A 599 12.81 -7.73 24.94
C ALA A 599 14.02 -8.64 24.63
N GLU A 600 14.36 -8.84 23.35
CA GLU A 600 15.68 -9.39 23.02
C GLU A 600 16.74 -8.31 23.30
N GLN A 601 17.30 -8.32 24.50
CA GLN A 601 18.59 -7.66 24.69
C GLN A 601 19.65 -8.58 24.09
N ARG A 602 20.08 -8.27 22.86
CA ARG A 602 21.16 -8.99 22.17
C ARG A 602 22.41 -9.06 23.05
N GLU A 603 23.08 -10.21 23.04
CA GLU A 603 24.40 -10.34 23.66
C GLU A 603 25.37 -9.32 23.02
N MET A 604 25.93 -8.43 23.82
CA MET A 604 26.92 -7.45 23.33
C MET A 604 28.31 -7.80 23.85
N PRO A 605 29.23 -8.28 22.99
CA PRO A 605 30.62 -8.52 23.39
C PRO A 605 31.34 -7.19 23.62
N LEU A 606 31.78 -6.92 24.86
CA LEU A 606 32.46 -5.68 25.25
C LEU A 606 33.99 -5.73 25.03
N LYS A 607 34.53 -6.88 24.64
CA LYS A 607 35.97 -7.10 24.40
C LYS A 607 36.58 -6.08 23.42
N GLY A 608 35.91 -5.84 22.28
CA GLY A 608 36.41 -4.91 21.25
C GLY A 608 36.55 -3.49 21.77
N TRP A 609 35.52 -2.99 22.45
CA TRP A 609 35.49 -1.65 23.04
C TRP A 609 36.58 -1.43 24.09
N LEU A 610 36.81 -2.41 24.97
CA LEU A 610 37.84 -2.32 26.01
C LEU A 610 39.27 -2.37 25.45
N LEU A 611 39.51 -3.18 24.41
CA LEU A 611 40.82 -3.21 23.73
C LEU A 611 41.06 -1.92 22.95
N ALA A 612 40.04 -1.35 22.31
CA ALA A 612 40.14 -0.05 21.66
C ALA A 612 40.47 1.07 22.67
N ALA A 613 39.81 1.08 23.83
CA ALA A 613 40.12 2.02 24.92
C ALA A 613 41.55 1.85 25.44
N ALA A 614 42.05 0.62 25.58
CA ALA A 614 43.43 0.35 25.99
C ALA A 614 44.46 0.89 24.98
N LEU A 615 44.22 0.68 23.68
CA LEU A 615 45.07 1.19 22.60
C LEU A 615 45.06 2.73 22.54
N ALA A 616 43.90 3.35 22.69
CA ALA A 616 43.78 4.80 22.74
C ALA A 616 44.55 5.40 23.93
N ALA A 617 44.45 4.79 25.11
CA ALA A 617 45.20 5.22 26.29
C ALA A 617 46.72 5.11 26.10
N LEU A 618 47.23 4.03 25.49
CA LEU A 618 48.65 3.88 25.15
C LEU A 618 49.12 4.91 24.12
N LEU A 619 48.28 5.23 23.16
CA LEU A 619 48.59 6.26 22.16
C LEU A 619 48.71 7.65 22.81
N ILE A 620 47.78 8.00 23.69
CA ILE A 620 47.84 9.24 24.46
C ILE A 620 49.13 9.26 25.32
N ASP A 621 49.51 8.14 25.93
CA ASP A 621 50.76 8.02 26.69
C ASP A 621 52.01 8.30 25.83
N ILE A 622 52.06 7.78 24.61
CA ILE A 622 53.16 8.00 23.66
C ILE A 622 53.23 9.48 23.25
N LEU A 623 52.10 10.08 22.86
CA LEU A 623 52.05 11.49 22.46
C LEU A 623 52.45 12.42 23.60
N ALA A 624 51.93 12.16 24.80
CA ALA A 624 52.28 12.92 25.99
C ALA A 624 53.76 12.77 26.37
N THR A 625 54.31 11.57 26.29
CA THR A 625 55.74 11.31 26.60
C THR A 625 56.64 12.05 25.61
N LEU A 626 56.30 12.05 24.32
CA LEU A 626 57.01 12.80 23.29
C LEU A 626 56.93 14.32 23.49
N ALA A 627 55.79 14.82 24.01
CA ALA A 627 55.57 16.24 24.29
C ALA A 627 56.46 16.70 25.43
N LEU A 628 56.47 15.92 26.52
CA LEU A 628 57.27 16.19 27.72
C LEU A 628 58.78 16.10 27.47
N SER A 629 59.21 15.23 26.55
CA SER A 629 60.62 15.13 26.18
C SER A 629 61.07 16.18 25.14
N GLY A 630 60.21 17.14 24.77
CA GLY A 630 60.52 18.18 23.77
C GLY A 630 60.70 17.66 22.33
N LYS A 631 60.48 16.35 22.10
CA LYS A 631 60.75 15.67 20.82
C LYS A 631 59.62 15.82 19.81
N LEU A 632 58.53 16.48 20.18
CA LEU A 632 57.33 16.58 19.36
C LEU A 632 57.42 17.69 18.29
N TRP A 633 58.31 18.68 18.47
CA TRP A 633 58.36 19.92 17.64
C TRP A 633 59.61 20.03 16.73
N GLY A 634 60.39 18.95 16.57
CA GLY A 634 61.56 18.93 15.68
C GLY A 634 61.25 18.55 14.22
N PRO A 635 62.04 18.99 13.21
CA PRO A 635 61.78 18.76 11.79
C PRO A 635 61.85 17.28 11.37
N ARG A 636 62.52 16.41 12.16
CA ARG A 636 62.50 14.95 11.97
C ARG A 636 61.32 14.27 12.66
N ALA A 637 60.76 14.88 13.71
CA ALA A 637 59.62 14.35 14.46
C ALA A 637 58.30 14.53 13.71
N MET A 638 58.16 15.62 12.95
CA MET A 638 56.98 15.95 12.15
C MET A 638 56.57 14.83 11.16
N LYS A 639 57.53 14.02 10.68
CA LYS A 639 57.26 12.84 9.83
C LYS A 639 56.73 11.63 10.61
N ALA A 640 57.18 11.44 11.85
CA ALA A 640 56.72 10.33 12.71
C ALA A 640 55.34 10.64 13.33
N THR A 641 55.08 11.89 13.74
CA THR A 641 53.76 12.33 14.21
C THR A 641 52.72 12.31 13.08
N ALA A 642 53.10 12.64 11.84
CA ALA A 642 52.23 12.51 10.68
C ALA A 642 51.89 11.05 10.34
N MET A 643 52.85 10.13 10.50
CA MET A 643 52.63 8.70 10.22
C MET A 643 51.78 8.01 11.30
N ILE A 644 51.97 8.37 12.57
CA ILE A 644 51.12 7.90 13.68
C ILE A 644 49.72 8.52 13.55
N GLY A 645 49.62 9.82 13.23
CA GLY A 645 48.35 10.50 12.92
C GLY A 645 47.58 9.85 11.77
N ALA A 646 48.29 9.43 10.71
CA ALA A 646 47.70 8.70 9.58
C ALA A 646 47.23 7.29 9.96
N MET A 647 48.00 6.54 10.78
CA MET A 647 47.58 5.21 11.25
C MET A 647 46.39 5.25 12.21
N ILE A 648 46.28 6.30 13.05
CA ILE A 648 45.11 6.53 13.91
C ILE A 648 43.88 6.88 13.07
N PHE A 649 44.03 7.70 12.02
CA PHE A 649 42.96 8.03 11.09
C PHE A 649 42.44 6.82 10.31
N VAL A 650 43.31 5.85 10.00
CA VAL A 650 42.94 4.59 9.33
C VAL A 650 42.28 3.60 10.32
N GLY A 651 42.66 3.59 11.60
CA GLY A 651 42.13 2.67 12.61
C GLY A 651 40.86 3.14 13.35
N LEU A 652 40.59 4.45 13.40
CA LEU A 652 39.35 5.05 13.90
C LEU A 652 38.33 5.32 12.79
N ALA A 653 38.70 5.12 11.53
CA ALA A 653 37.72 5.02 10.48
C ALA A 653 36.81 3.83 10.82
N PRO A 654 35.48 4.02 10.98
CA PRO A 654 34.59 2.88 11.07
C PRO A 654 34.88 1.95 9.89
N PRO A 655 34.74 0.61 10.03
CA PRO A 655 34.66 -0.24 8.85
C PRO A 655 33.65 0.46 7.95
N GLN A 656 34.04 0.74 6.71
CA GLN A 656 33.15 1.32 5.71
C GLN A 656 32.03 0.31 5.46
N ALA A 657 31.05 0.27 6.38
CA ALA A 657 29.67 0.16 6.03
C ALA A 657 29.50 1.16 4.89
N ARG A 658 29.03 0.65 3.75
CA ARG A 658 28.63 1.49 2.61
C ARG A 658 27.91 2.70 3.20
N ALA A 659 28.37 3.88 2.86
CA ALA A 659 27.72 5.10 3.28
C ALA A 659 26.31 5.07 2.69
N GLU A 660 25.36 4.71 3.55
CA GLU A 660 23.94 4.78 3.28
C GLU A 660 23.47 6.17 3.70
N MET A 661 22.53 6.71 2.92
CA MET A 661 21.85 7.96 3.17
C MET A 661 21.38 8.03 4.63
N ASP A 662 21.51 9.18 5.28
CA ASP A 662 21.00 9.38 6.63
C ASP A 662 19.52 8.99 6.70
N PRO A 663 19.11 8.05 7.58
CA PRO A 663 17.73 7.57 7.65
C PRO A 663 16.68 8.67 7.78
N ALA A 664 16.99 9.76 8.50
CA ALA A 664 16.07 10.88 8.64
C ALA A 664 15.84 11.59 7.29
N ARG A 665 16.92 11.88 6.57
CA ARG A 665 16.91 12.48 5.24
C ARG A 665 16.23 11.57 4.21
N ALA A 666 16.44 10.25 4.29
CA ALA A 666 15.80 9.27 3.42
C ALA A 666 14.28 9.21 3.64
N ILE A 667 13.83 9.25 4.90
CA ILE A 667 12.40 9.30 5.22
C ILE A 667 11.77 10.60 4.70
N GLU A 668 12.44 11.74 4.90
CA GLU A 668 11.95 13.04 4.44
C GLU A 668 11.82 13.09 2.91
N ALA A 669 12.82 12.59 2.18
CA ALA A 669 12.81 12.52 0.73
C ALA A 669 11.83 11.48 0.16
N ALA A 670 11.52 10.40 0.91
CA ALA A 670 10.59 9.36 0.46
C ALA A 670 9.11 9.64 0.83
N SER A 671 8.85 10.50 1.82
CA SER A 671 7.49 10.74 2.32
C SER A 671 6.71 11.76 1.48
N ASN A 672 7.40 12.71 0.83
CA ASN A 672 6.82 13.78 0.03
C ASN A 672 7.65 14.01 -1.25
N VAL A 673 7.09 14.74 -2.22
CA VAL A 673 7.85 15.16 -3.42
C VAL A 673 8.97 16.12 -2.98
N VAL A 674 10.22 15.79 -3.28
CA VAL A 674 11.37 16.67 -3.07
C VAL A 674 11.96 17.08 -4.42
N LEU A 675 12.06 18.40 -4.64
CA LEU A 675 12.83 18.94 -5.76
C LEU A 675 14.30 19.01 -5.33
N ALA A 676 15.16 18.26 -6.02
CA ALA A 676 16.57 18.18 -5.66
C ALA A 676 17.44 19.03 -6.59
N ALA A 677 18.52 19.61 -6.08
CA ALA A 677 19.54 20.33 -6.86
C ALA A 677 20.89 19.61 -6.78
N MET A 678 21.66 19.63 -7.86
CA MET A 678 23.02 19.09 -7.88
C MET A 678 24.05 20.13 -7.42
N PRO A 679 25.02 19.77 -6.55
CA PRO A 679 26.07 20.69 -6.14
C PRO A 679 27.00 21.06 -7.30
N THR A 680 27.29 22.35 -7.44
CA THR A 680 28.18 22.88 -8.47
C THR A 680 29.61 23.11 -7.98
N GLY A 681 29.78 23.21 -6.67
CA GLY A 681 31.03 23.69 -6.05
C GLY A 681 31.12 25.23 -6.01
N ASP A 682 30.14 25.95 -6.54
CA ASP A 682 29.97 27.39 -6.40
C ASP A 682 28.81 27.68 -5.42
N PRO A 683 29.11 28.18 -4.20
CA PRO A 683 28.09 28.44 -3.18
C PRO A 683 27.02 29.45 -3.60
N GLU A 684 27.33 30.38 -4.51
CA GLU A 684 26.34 31.36 -4.97
C GLU A 684 25.32 30.70 -5.89
N ILE A 685 25.79 29.86 -6.82
CA ILE A 685 24.94 29.13 -7.77
C ILE A 685 24.10 28.09 -7.02
N ASP A 686 24.69 27.38 -6.08
CA ASP A 686 24.00 26.41 -5.23
C ASP A 686 22.89 27.10 -4.42
N ARG A 687 23.17 28.27 -3.83
CA ARG A 687 22.16 29.07 -3.09
C ARG A 687 21.01 29.54 -3.99
N VAL A 688 21.31 30.02 -5.20
CA VAL A 688 20.29 30.46 -6.16
C VAL A 688 19.44 29.29 -6.64
N SER A 689 20.05 28.13 -6.85
CA SER A 689 19.35 26.90 -7.25
C SER A 689 18.32 26.48 -6.20
N MET A 690 18.71 26.48 -4.93
CA MET A 690 17.81 26.16 -3.82
C MET A 690 16.69 27.19 -3.66
N ALA A 691 17.00 28.49 -3.78
CA ALA A 691 15.99 29.54 -3.75
C ALA A 691 15.01 29.44 -4.93
N GLY A 692 15.50 29.05 -6.11
CA GLY A 692 14.69 28.76 -7.30
C GLY A 692 13.73 27.61 -7.09
N LEU A 693 14.22 26.47 -6.61
CA LEU A 693 13.38 25.31 -6.31
C LEU A 693 12.39 25.57 -5.17
N THR A 694 12.74 26.42 -4.21
CA THR A 694 11.81 26.86 -3.15
C THR A 694 10.68 27.70 -3.74
N GLY A 695 11.01 28.64 -4.63
CA GLY A 695 10.01 29.43 -5.36
C GLY A 695 9.09 28.56 -6.21
N LEU A 696 9.66 27.61 -6.96
CA LEU A 696 8.89 26.65 -7.74
C LEU A 696 7.98 25.78 -6.87
N SER A 697 8.46 25.31 -5.71
CA SER A 697 7.65 24.55 -4.75
C SER A 697 6.44 25.35 -4.26
N GLY A 698 6.63 26.65 -3.99
CA GLY A 698 5.52 27.56 -3.64
C GLY A 698 4.57 27.86 -4.82
N VAL A 699 5.05 27.81 -6.07
CA VAL A 699 4.18 27.91 -7.26
C VAL A 699 3.36 26.63 -7.44
N LEU A 700 3.97 25.46 -7.27
CA LEU A 700 3.30 24.16 -7.33
C LEU A 700 2.19 24.07 -6.30
N ASN A 701 2.49 24.31 -5.03
CA ASN A 701 1.51 24.28 -3.94
C ASN A 701 0.32 25.23 -4.20
N ARG A 702 0.57 26.42 -4.77
CA ARG A 702 -0.51 27.39 -5.07
C ARG A 702 -1.37 27.04 -6.29
N ARG A 703 -0.83 26.27 -7.26
CA ARG A 703 -1.45 26.12 -8.58
C ARG A 703 -1.83 24.67 -8.91
N THR A 704 -1.34 23.72 -8.14
CA THR A 704 -1.62 22.28 -8.27
C THR A 704 -1.90 21.68 -6.89
N THR A 705 -2.25 20.39 -6.84
CA THR A 705 -2.41 19.64 -5.59
C THR A 705 -1.09 19.05 -5.08
N VAL A 706 0.04 19.36 -5.72
CA VAL A 706 1.35 18.87 -5.31
C VAL A 706 1.90 19.79 -4.23
N GLU A 707 2.24 19.21 -3.08
CA GLU A 707 2.84 19.92 -1.95
C GLU A 707 4.28 19.42 -1.72
N PRO A 708 5.29 20.00 -2.41
CA PRO A 708 6.67 19.57 -2.22
C PRO A 708 7.19 19.94 -0.82
N SER A 709 8.03 19.06 -0.26
CA SER A 709 8.86 19.37 0.91
C SER A 709 9.93 20.40 0.57
N GLU A 710 10.70 20.85 1.58
CA GLU A 710 11.84 21.73 1.34
C GLU A 710 12.81 21.11 0.33
N PRO A 711 13.28 21.87 -0.68
CA PRO A 711 14.25 21.36 -1.64
C PRO A 711 15.53 20.86 -0.97
N MET A 712 16.19 19.88 -1.60
CA MET A 712 17.43 19.28 -1.06
C MET A 712 18.58 19.38 -2.05
N MET A 713 19.79 19.66 -1.56
CA MET A 713 21.02 19.53 -2.36
C MET A 713 21.48 18.07 -2.34
N VAL A 714 21.68 17.45 -3.50
CA VAL A 714 22.05 16.03 -3.64
C VAL A 714 23.46 15.76 -3.12
N ASP A 715 23.61 14.70 -2.31
CA ASP A 715 24.91 14.11 -1.97
C ASP A 715 25.10 12.82 -2.78
N LEU A 716 25.73 12.92 -3.96
CA LEU A 716 25.96 11.78 -4.85
C LEU A 716 26.65 10.58 -4.18
N LYS A 717 27.50 10.85 -3.19
CA LYS A 717 28.28 9.81 -2.53
C LYS A 717 27.39 8.95 -1.63
N ASN A 718 26.50 9.58 -0.86
CA ASN A 718 25.77 8.93 0.22
C ASN A 718 24.28 8.75 -0.07
N ASP A 719 23.65 9.68 -0.81
CA ASP A 719 22.22 9.61 -1.10
C ASP A 719 21.90 8.40 -2.01
N ASP A 720 20.71 7.83 -1.78
CA ASP A 720 20.06 6.96 -2.75
C ASP A 720 19.22 7.84 -3.68
N LEU A 721 19.57 7.91 -4.96
CA LEU A 721 18.88 8.81 -5.88
C LEU A 721 17.45 8.38 -6.20
N ALA A 722 17.06 7.14 -5.86
CA ALA A 722 15.73 6.62 -6.14
C ALA A 722 14.59 7.32 -5.37
N VAL A 723 14.91 8.04 -4.28
CA VAL A 723 13.91 8.82 -3.53
C VAL A 723 13.65 10.19 -4.13
N TYR A 724 14.53 10.69 -5.00
CA TYR A 724 14.29 11.94 -5.72
C TYR A 724 13.49 11.64 -6.99
N THR A 725 12.56 12.52 -7.34
CA THR A 725 11.78 12.39 -8.59
C THR A 725 12.33 13.31 -9.68
N PHE A 726 12.88 14.46 -9.27
CA PHE A 726 13.42 15.49 -10.14
C PHE A 726 14.75 16.04 -9.60
N ILE A 727 15.76 16.13 -10.47
CA ILE A 727 17.06 16.74 -10.16
C ILE A 727 17.32 17.92 -11.12
N TYR A 728 17.47 19.11 -10.56
CA TYR A 728 17.99 20.29 -11.26
C TYR A 728 19.52 20.30 -11.21
N TRP A 729 20.17 20.31 -12.37
CA TRP A 729 21.62 20.28 -12.48
C TRP A 729 22.14 21.52 -13.23
N PRO A 730 22.52 22.59 -12.51
CA PRO A 730 23.17 23.75 -13.10
C PRO A 730 24.63 23.41 -13.45
N ILE A 731 25.05 23.81 -14.65
CA ILE A 731 26.39 23.52 -15.17
C ILE A 731 27.29 24.74 -15.06
N THR A 732 28.46 24.56 -14.46
CA THR A 732 29.54 25.57 -14.41
C THR A 732 30.75 25.10 -15.19
N ALA A 733 31.59 26.02 -15.68
CA ALA A 733 32.73 25.67 -16.53
C ALA A 733 33.74 24.73 -15.83
N ASP A 734 33.92 24.88 -14.52
CA ASP A 734 34.93 24.18 -13.71
C ASP A 734 34.33 23.09 -12.79
N GLN A 735 33.05 22.75 -12.94
CA GLN A 735 32.38 21.75 -12.10
C GLN A 735 33.14 20.41 -12.15
N PRO A 736 33.47 19.75 -11.03
CA PRO A 736 34.16 18.45 -11.07
C PRO A 736 33.28 17.34 -11.68
N ALA A 737 33.91 16.33 -12.29
CA ALA A 737 33.17 15.18 -12.80
C ALA A 737 32.85 14.21 -11.66
N PRO A 738 31.63 13.63 -11.62
CA PRO A 738 31.33 12.50 -10.75
C PRO A 738 32.32 11.34 -10.92
N SER A 739 32.51 10.56 -9.87
CA SER A 739 33.25 9.31 -9.90
C SER A 739 32.47 8.23 -10.69
N PRO A 740 33.13 7.15 -11.14
CA PRO A 740 32.45 6.06 -11.85
C PRO A 740 31.29 5.42 -11.08
N MET A 741 31.39 5.34 -9.75
CA MET A 741 30.30 4.82 -8.90
C MET A 741 29.11 5.79 -8.83
N GLU A 742 29.37 7.09 -8.83
CA GLU A 742 28.31 8.12 -8.82
C GLU A 742 27.62 8.20 -10.18
N TYR A 743 28.36 8.06 -11.29
CA TYR A 743 27.77 7.88 -12.62
C TYR A 743 26.88 6.64 -12.70
N ALA A 744 27.29 5.52 -12.08
CA ALA A 744 26.45 4.32 -12.03
C ALA A 744 25.15 4.54 -11.25
N LYS A 745 25.15 5.40 -10.22
CA LYS A 745 23.93 5.82 -9.51
C LYS A 745 23.05 6.71 -10.39
N LEU A 746 23.62 7.70 -11.07
CA LEU A 746 22.92 8.59 -12.00
C LEU A 746 22.28 7.80 -13.17
N ASN A 747 22.99 6.85 -13.77
CA ASN A 747 22.43 6.00 -14.82
C ASN A 747 21.35 5.05 -14.30
N ARG A 748 21.41 4.63 -13.03
CA ARG A 748 20.31 3.88 -12.40
C ARG A 748 19.09 4.76 -12.18
N TYR A 749 19.29 6.00 -11.73
CA TYR A 749 18.23 7.00 -11.56
C TYR A 749 17.49 7.28 -12.87
N LEU A 750 18.23 7.56 -13.97
CA LEU A 750 17.65 7.77 -15.30
C LEU A 750 16.88 6.54 -15.80
N ARG A 751 17.43 5.32 -15.64
CA ARG A 751 16.73 4.08 -15.99
C ARG A 751 15.50 3.79 -15.11
N GLY A 752 15.48 4.34 -13.90
CA GLY A 752 14.37 4.22 -12.96
C GLY A 752 13.22 5.19 -13.23
N GLY A 753 13.31 6.01 -14.29
CA GLY A 753 12.29 7.01 -14.64
C GLY A 753 12.50 8.38 -14.00
N GLY A 754 13.63 8.62 -13.33
CA GLY A 754 13.99 9.92 -12.81
C GLY A 754 14.37 10.92 -13.92
N MET A 755 14.03 12.19 -13.74
CA MET A 755 14.36 13.26 -14.69
C MET A 755 15.50 14.14 -14.19
N ILE A 756 16.42 14.52 -15.09
CA ILE A 756 17.43 15.56 -14.86
C ILE A 756 17.19 16.77 -15.80
N LEU A 757 17.11 17.97 -15.22
CA LEU A 757 17.13 19.24 -15.96
C LEU A 757 18.55 19.84 -15.93
N PHE A 758 19.27 19.77 -17.04
CA PHE A 758 20.57 20.41 -17.20
C PHE A 758 20.40 21.87 -17.63
N ASP A 759 20.98 22.80 -16.88
CA ASP A 759 20.91 24.23 -17.17
C ASP A 759 22.32 24.83 -17.28
N THR A 760 22.73 25.22 -18.49
CA THR A 760 24.03 25.86 -18.75
C THR A 760 24.03 27.36 -18.44
N ARG A 761 22.84 27.96 -18.26
CA ARG A 761 22.64 29.35 -17.82
C ARG A 761 23.31 30.42 -18.69
N ASP A 762 23.60 30.09 -19.94
CA ASP A 762 24.44 30.87 -20.86
C ASP A 762 23.71 31.26 -22.15
N ALA A 763 22.37 31.12 -22.22
CA ALA A 763 21.59 31.45 -23.41
C ALA A 763 21.67 32.94 -23.81
N ASP A 764 22.05 33.85 -22.90
CA ASP A 764 22.30 35.27 -23.22
C ASP A 764 23.62 35.52 -23.94
N VAL A 765 24.58 34.58 -23.86
CA VAL A 765 25.90 34.67 -24.48
C VAL A 765 26.08 33.63 -25.61
N ALA A 766 25.28 32.55 -25.60
CA ALA A 766 25.30 31.50 -26.59
C ALA A 766 24.62 31.95 -27.91
N GLY A 767 25.34 32.70 -28.73
CA GLY A 767 24.94 32.96 -30.12
C GLY A 767 25.09 31.71 -30.99
N PHE A 768 24.16 31.52 -31.93
CA PHE A 768 24.08 30.43 -32.92
C PHE A 768 25.42 29.75 -33.25
N GLY A 769 25.74 28.65 -32.55
CA GLY A 769 26.76 27.68 -32.96
C GLY A 769 28.16 27.78 -32.31
N GLU A 770 28.44 28.75 -31.43
CA GLU A 770 29.70 28.75 -30.66
C GLU A 770 29.56 27.96 -29.34
N ALA A 771 30.46 26.99 -29.14
CA ALA A 771 30.47 26.16 -27.93
C ALA A 771 30.99 26.97 -26.72
N THR A 772 30.07 27.36 -25.83
CA THR A 772 30.35 28.03 -24.56
C THR A 772 31.17 27.12 -23.62
N PRO A 773 31.91 27.69 -22.64
CA PRO A 773 32.61 26.88 -21.64
C PRO A 773 31.67 25.95 -20.84
N ALA A 774 30.49 26.42 -20.46
CA ALA A 774 29.48 25.61 -19.78
C ALA A 774 28.91 24.52 -20.69
N GLY A 775 28.62 24.81 -21.96
CA GLY A 775 28.17 23.82 -22.94
C GLY A 775 29.21 22.71 -23.19
N LYS A 776 30.50 23.07 -23.31
CA LYS A 776 31.59 22.06 -23.38
C LYS A 776 31.68 21.22 -22.13
N ARG A 777 31.48 21.82 -20.95
CA ARG A 777 31.50 21.08 -19.69
C ARG A 777 30.32 20.12 -19.58
N LEU A 778 29.14 20.55 -19.97
CA LEU A 778 27.95 19.69 -20.06
C LEU A 778 28.23 18.47 -20.96
N GLN A 779 28.79 18.67 -22.15
CA GLN A 779 29.15 17.54 -23.02
C GLN A 779 30.09 16.54 -22.33
N ALA A 780 31.08 17.03 -21.59
CA ALA A 780 31.99 16.17 -20.84
C ALA A 780 31.34 15.45 -19.64
N LEU A 781 30.38 16.08 -18.96
CA LEU A 781 29.62 15.51 -17.84
C LEU A 781 28.54 14.53 -18.31
N ALA A 782 27.95 14.80 -19.48
CA ALA A 782 26.89 13.98 -20.07
C ALA A 782 27.44 12.75 -20.81
N ALA A 783 28.69 12.77 -21.30
CA ALA A 783 29.27 11.67 -22.07
C ALA A 783 29.25 10.29 -21.36
N PRO A 784 29.47 10.18 -20.03
CA PRO A 784 29.36 8.91 -19.31
C PRO A 784 27.92 8.54 -18.88
N LEU A 785 26.95 9.42 -19.11
CA LEU A 785 25.54 9.17 -18.78
C LEU A 785 24.84 8.41 -19.91
N ASP A 786 23.95 7.49 -19.54
CA ASP A 786 23.13 6.72 -20.49
C ASP A 786 21.95 7.59 -20.98
N ILE A 787 22.25 8.67 -21.71
CA ILE A 787 21.24 9.61 -22.23
C ILE A 787 20.81 9.16 -23.64
N PRO A 788 19.50 9.11 -23.92
CA PRO A 788 19.00 8.80 -25.27
C PRO A 788 19.41 9.88 -26.29
N PRO A 789 19.31 9.62 -27.60
CA PRO A 789 19.55 10.64 -28.62
C PRO A 789 18.73 11.91 -28.34
N LEU A 790 19.30 13.09 -28.57
CA LEU A 790 18.65 14.36 -28.25
C LEU A 790 18.21 15.10 -29.52
N ALA A 791 17.06 15.77 -29.46
CA ALA A 791 16.56 16.67 -30.49
C ALA A 791 16.02 17.96 -29.85
N PRO A 792 15.93 19.08 -30.59
CA PRO A 792 15.19 20.25 -30.13
C PRO A 792 13.76 19.86 -29.82
N ILE A 793 13.18 20.43 -28.76
CA ILE A 793 11.82 20.10 -28.33
C ILE A 793 10.80 20.31 -29.48
N PRO A 794 10.10 19.25 -29.92
CA PRO A 794 9.06 19.39 -30.94
C PRO A 794 7.85 20.18 -30.42
N ASP A 795 7.16 20.91 -31.28
CA ASP A 795 5.92 21.64 -30.94
C ASP A 795 4.82 20.71 -30.38
N ASP A 796 4.84 19.43 -30.80
CA ASP A 796 3.88 18.42 -30.40
C ASP A 796 4.31 17.60 -29.16
N HIS A 797 5.44 17.94 -28.54
CA HIS A 797 5.97 17.28 -27.35
C HIS A 797 5.06 17.45 -26.12
N VAL A 798 4.94 16.42 -25.29
CA VAL A 798 4.01 16.43 -24.14
C VAL A 798 4.26 17.58 -23.14
N LEU A 799 5.52 17.99 -22.93
CA LEU A 799 5.89 19.14 -22.09
C LEU A 799 5.23 20.47 -22.51
N THR A 800 4.78 20.62 -23.75
CA THR A 800 4.01 21.81 -24.19
C THR A 800 2.59 21.83 -23.60
N ARG A 801 2.10 20.70 -23.07
CA ARG A 801 0.71 20.53 -22.64
C ARG A 801 0.49 19.70 -21.38
N THR A 802 1.54 19.39 -20.61
CA THR A 802 1.42 18.57 -19.39
C THR A 802 0.54 19.22 -18.32
N PHE A 803 0.56 20.53 -18.13
CA PHE A 803 -0.37 21.21 -17.22
C PHE A 803 -0.95 22.47 -17.87
N TYR A 804 -0.08 23.42 -18.19
CA TYR A 804 -0.34 24.57 -19.04
C TYR A 804 -0.08 24.24 -20.51
N LEU A 805 -0.80 24.94 -21.39
CA LEU A 805 -0.48 24.99 -22.82
C LEU A 805 0.59 26.07 -23.03
N LEU A 806 1.77 25.66 -23.49
CA LEU A 806 2.95 26.49 -23.69
C LEU A 806 3.48 26.30 -25.12
N GLN A 807 4.01 27.37 -25.70
CA GLN A 807 4.69 27.34 -27.00
C GLN A 807 6.20 27.50 -26.81
N ASP A 808 6.58 28.34 -25.85
CA ASP A 808 7.97 28.63 -25.49
C ASP A 808 8.22 28.28 -24.03
N PHE A 809 9.50 28.14 -23.67
CA PHE A 809 9.96 27.65 -22.37
C PHE A 809 11.06 28.53 -21.75
N PRO A 810 10.84 29.86 -21.66
CA PRO A 810 11.85 30.78 -21.16
C PRO A 810 12.14 30.56 -19.67
N GLY A 811 13.36 30.91 -19.28
CA GLY A 811 13.77 31.15 -17.91
C GLY A 811 14.06 32.64 -17.73
N ARG A 812 15.21 32.99 -17.13
CA ARG A 812 15.71 34.38 -17.18
C ARG A 812 16.08 34.78 -18.61
N TYR A 813 16.49 33.80 -19.40
CA TYR A 813 16.79 33.91 -20.82
C TYR A 813 15.89 33.00 -21.64
N ASP A 814 15.93 33.17 -22.96
CA ASP A 814 15.14 32.39 -23.90
C ASP A 814 16.07 31.80 -24.97
N GLY A 815 16.05 30.48 -25.08
CA GLY A 815 17.02 29.69 -25.82
C GLY A 815 16.50 28.28 -26.07
N THR A 816 17.13 27.60 -27.04
CA THR A 816 16.68 26.29 -27.51
C THR A 816 16.76 25.23 -26.40
N ILE A 817 15.68 24.49 -26.22
CA ILE A 817 15.63 23.34 -25.31
C ILE A 817 15.76 22.05 -26.10
N TRP A 818 16.55 21.13 -25.55
CA TRP A 818 16.77 19.80 -26.07
C TRP A 818 16.14 18.77 -25.13
N VAL A 819 15.48 17.80 -25.72
CA VAL A 819 14.85 16.67 -25.04
C VAL A 819 15.22 15.40 -25.78
N GLU A 820 14.81 14.25 -25.25
CA GLU A 820 14.89 12.98 -25.96
C GLU A 820 14.27 13.09 -27.37
N ALA A 821 15.02 12.63 -28.37
CA ALA A 821 14.61 12.62 -29.75
C ALA A 821 13.49 11.59 -29.95
N PRO A 822 12.42 11.94 -30.68
CA PRO A 822 11.36 10.99 -30.95
C PRO A 822 11.85 9.84 -31.84
N PRO A 823 11.20 8.65 -31.77
CA PRO A 823 11.50 7.53 -32.65
C PRO A 823 11.38 7.93 -34.13
N ALA A 824 12.26 7.37 -34.97
CA ALA A 824 12.31 7.71 -36.40
C ALA A 824 11.06 7.27 -37.20
N ASP A 825 10.28 6.34 -36.64
CA ASP A 825 9.04 5.76 -37.16
C ASP A 825 7.77 6.35 -36.51
N ALA A 826 7.89 7.39 -35.69
CA ALA A 826 6.76 8.04 -35.04
C ALA A 826 5.93 8.86 -36.06
N GLU A 827 4.85 8.25 -36.58
CA GLU A 827 3.88 8.89 -37.46
C GLU A 827 2.68 9.49 -36.70
N ARG A 828 2.06 10.52 -37.29
CA ARG A 828 0.85 11.14 -36.76
C ARG A 828 -0.35 10.30 -37.20
N ALA A 829 -1.00 9.62 -36.27
CA ALA A 829 -2.21 8.84 -36.57
C ALA A 829 -3.31 9.72 -37.17
N GLU A 830 -4.04 9.18 -38.16
CA GLU A 830 -5.12 9.89 -38.86
C GLU A 830 -6.22 10.30 -37.87
N GLY A 831 -6.55 11.61 -37.81
CA GLY A 831 -7.51 12.17 -36.85
C GLY A 831 -6.91 12.66 -35.51
N MET A 832 -5.63 12.42 -35.23
CA MET A 832 -4.96 12.91 -34.01
C MET A 832 -4.23 14.24 -34.26
N PRO A 833 -4.30 15.24 -33.36
CA PRO A 833 -3.62 16.52 -33.53
C PRO A 833 -2.08 16.46 -33.40
N PHE A 834 -1.55 15.42 -32.77
CA PHE A 834 -0.14 15.28 -32.39
C PHE A 834 0.35 13.85 -32.59
N ARG A 835 1.67 13.64 -32.75
CA ARG A 835 2.29 12.30 -32.79
C ARG A 835 2.34 11.69 -31.38
N ASN A 836 2.24 10.36 -31.27
CA ASN A 836 2.49 9.67 -30.01
C ASN A 836 4.01 9.47 -29.86
N LEU A 837 4.67 10.45 -29.24
CA LEU A 837 6.13 10.61 -29.35
C LEU A 837 6.94 9.90 -28.27
N ASN A 838 6.34 9.32 -27.22
CA ASN A 838 7.00 8.43 -26.25
C ASN A 838 5.98 7.83 -25.26
N ASP A 839 6.18 6.57 -24.88
CA ASP A 839 5.41 5.85 -23.86
C ASP A 839 5.96 6.03 -22.42
N GLY A 840 7.06 6.79 -22.26
CA GLY A 840 7.72 7.08 -20.97
C GLY A 840 7.96 8.57 -20.66
N VAL A 841 8.45 8.86 -19.44
CA VAL A 841 8.89 10.20 -19.02
C VAL A 841 10.22 10.51 -19.71
N THR A 842 10.30 11.61 -20.45
CA THR A 842 11.56 12.18 -20.96
C THR A 842 12.61 12.25 -19.83
N PRO A 843 13.70 11.47 -19.87
CA PRO A 843 14.61 11.34 -18.72
C PRO A 843 15.53 12.57 -18.57
N VAL A 844 15.69 13.36 -19.63
CA VAL A 844 16.60 14.51 -19.66
C VAL A 844 16.01 15.69 -20.41
N VAL A 845 16.11 16.89 -19.81
CA VAL A 845 15.84 18.17 -20.46
C VAL A 845 17.09 19.03 -20.37
N ILE A 846 17.50 19.68 -21.46
CA ILE A 846 18.72 20.50 -21.52
C ILE A 846 18.40 21.88 -22.10
N GLY A 847 18.86 22.94 -21.45
CA GLY A 847 18.88 24.28 -22.02
C GLY A 847 19.83 25.21 -21.27
N GLY A 848 19.82 26.49 -21.63
CA GLY A 848 20.67 27.52 -21.03
C GLY A 848 19.90 28.70 -20.44
N ASN A 849 18.62 28.49 -20.14
CA ASN A 849 17.66 29.58 -19.92
C ASN A 849 17.73 30.17 -18.49
N ASP A 850 18.54 29.62 -17.58
CA ASP A 850 18.65 30.02 -16.17
C ASP A 850 17.28 30.03 -15.47
N TRP A 851 16.63 28.85 -15.45
CA TRP A 851 15.28 28.71 -14.88
C TRP A 851 15.26 28.93 -13.38
N ALA A 852 16.24 28.40 -12.65
CA ALA A 852 16.32 28.64 -11.20
C ALA A 852 16.42 30.13 -10.87
N GLY A 853 17.13 30.92 -11.70
CA GLY A 853 17.19 32.37 -11.55
C GLY A 853 15.83 33.07 -11.76
N ALA A 854 14.99 32.55 -12.65
CA ALA A 854 13.63 33.06 -12.85
C ALA A 854 12.68 32.70 -11.70
N TRP A 855 12.83 31.50 -11.13
CA TRP A 855 12.01 31.00 -10.01
C TRP A 855 12.47 31.51 -8.64
N ALA A 856 13.72 31.99 -8.52
CA ALA A 856 14.33 32.32 -7.24
C ALA A 856 13.62 33.47 -6.52
N ILE A 857 13.22 33.18 -5.27
CA ILE A 857 12.59 34.14 -4.36
C ILE A 857 13.45 34.35 -3.10
N ASP A 858 13.35 35.54 -2.52
CA ASP A 858 13.96 35.85 -1.22
C ASP A 858 13.08 35.38 -0.05
N ALA A 859 13.56 35.57 1.18
CA ALA A 859 12.83 35.21 2.40
C ALA A 859 11.48 35.95 2.59
N ARG A 860 11.19 36.98 1.79
CA ARG A 860 9.92 37.72 1.79
C ARG A 860 9.01 37.30 0.63
N GLY A 861 9.41 36.30 -0.16
CA GLY A 861 8.67 35.82 -1.32
C GLY A 861 8.81 36.69 -2.56
N MET A 862 9.77 37.63 -2.59
CA MET A 862 10.00 38.53 -3.72
C MET A 862 11.03 37.95 -4.70
N PRO A 863 10.87 38.13 -6.02
CA PRO A 863 11.86 37.63 -6.99
C PRO A 863 13.27 38.19 -6.76
N MET A 864 14.28 37.32 -6.77
CA MET A 864 15.68 37.70 -6.52
C MET A 864 16.36 38.35 -7.72
N PHE A 865 15.98 37.96 -8.94
CA PHE A 865 16.61 38.43 -10.17
C PHE A 865 15.58 39.03 -11.14
N PRO A 866 15.92 40.08 -11.88
CA PRO A 866 15.06 40.59 -12.95
C PRO A 866 14.98 39.56 -14.10
N VAL A 867 13.79 39.41 -14.67
CA VAL A 867 13.54 38.65 -15.91
C VAL A 867 13.02 39.67 -16.92
N GLY A 868 13.72 39.85 -18.04
CA GLY A 868 13.37 40.84 -19.06
C GLY A 868 13.21 42.28 -18.54
N ARG A 869 12.35 43.08 -19.18
CA ARG A 869 12.03 44.46 -18.79
C ARG A 869 10.51 44.72 -18.78
N GLY A 870 10.03 45.45 -17.78
CA GLY A 870 8.64 45.90 -17.68
C GLY A 870 7.62 44.75 -17.67
N ARG A 871 6.43 44.98 -18.23
CA ARG A 871 5.35 43.97 -18.27
C ARG A 871 5.71 42.72 -19.07
N THR A 872 6.55 42.84 -20.09
CA THR A 872 7.02 41.69 -20.88
C THR A 872 7.90 40.77 -20.03
N GLY A 873 8.71 41.33 -19.13
CA GLY A 873 9.51 40.58 -18.17
C GLY A 873 8.67 39.77 -17.18
N GLU A 874 7.62 40.38 -16.62
CA GLU A 874 6.68 39.67 -15.74
C GLU A 874 5.94 38.55 -16.47
N ARG A 875 5.56 38.76 -17.74
CA ARG A 875 4.97 37.70 -18.57
C ARG A 875 5.97 36.56 -18.80
N GLN A 876 7.23 36.86 -19.06
CA GLN A 876 8.26 35.84 -19.24
C GLN A 876 8.48 35.02 -17.97
N ARG A 877 8.52 35.67 -16.79
CA ARG A 877 8.59 34.96 -15.50
C ARG A 877 7.37 34.06 -15.27
N GLU A 878 6.17 34.56 -15.57
CA GLU A 878 4.95 33.76 -15.49
C GLU A 878 5.00 32.52 -16.39
N ILE A 879 5.58 32.64 -17.60
CA ILE A 879 5.77 31.48 -18.49
C ILE A 879 6.85 30.54 -17.93
N ALA A 880 7.93 31.06 -17.34
CA ALA A 880 8.95 30.25 -16.67
C ALA A 880 8.35 29.45 -15.50
N ASP A 881 7.50 30.06 -14.69
CA ASP A 881 6.78 29.39 -13.60
C ASP A 881 5.89 28.26 -14.14
N ARG A 882 5.15 28.53 -15.23
CA ARG A 882 4.31 27.51 -15.88
C ARG A 882 5.12 26.37 -16.47
N PHE A 883 6.30 26.66 -17.04
CA PHE A 883 7.21 25.62 -17.53
C PHE A 883 7.69 24.74 -16.37
N GLY A 884 8.09 25.32 -15.24
CA GLY A 884 8.44 24.57 -14.04
C GLY A 884 7.31 23.66 -13.56
N VAL A 885 6.06 24.15 -13.58
CA VAL A 885 4.88 23.32 -13.27
C VAL A 885 4.70 22.20 -14.29
N ASN A 886 4.77 22.48 -15.60
CA ASN A 886 4.68 21.44 -16.63
C ASN A 886 5.74 20.37 -16.45
N LEU A 887 6.97 20.77 -16.13
CA LEU A 887 8.09 19.86 -15.96
C LEU A 887 7.86 18.94 -14.77
N VAL A 888 7.51 19.47 -13.60
CA VAL A 888 7.28 18.63 -12.40
C VAL A 888 6.03 17.76 -12.56
N MET A 889 4.94 18.29 -13.12
CA MET A 889 3.75 17.49 -13.41
C MET A 889 4.05 16.38 -14.43
N HIS A 890 4.97 16.59 -15.36
CA HIS A 890 5.33 15.61 -16.38
C HIS A 890 6.08 14.45 -15.75
N VAL A 891 6.99 14.75 -14.84
CA VAL A 891 7.70 13.72 -14.06
C VAL A 891 6.73 12.93 -13.17
N LEU A 892 5.75 13.60 -12.54
CA LEU A 892 4.83 12.93 -11.60
C LEU A 892 3.71 12.13 -12.29
N THR A 893 3.25 12.57 -13.46
CA THR A 893 2.09 11.97 -14.15
C THR A 893 2.44 11.21 -15.42
N GLY A 894 3.70 11.27 -15.87
CA GLY A 894 4.14 10.64 -17.11
C GLY A 894 3.40 11.17 -18.33
N ASN A 895 3.00 10.26 -19.21
CA ASN A 895 2.39 10.55 -20.50
C ASN A 895 0.85 10.56 -20.46
N TYR A 896 0.23 10.67 -19.28
CA TYR A 896 -1.22 10.67 -19.07
C TYR A 896 -2.00 11.66 -19.97
N LYS A 897 -1.39 12.79 -20.37
CA LYS A 897 -2.02 13.78 -21.27
C LYS A 897 -1.77 13.58 -22.77
N SER A 898 -1.02 12.55 -23.16
CA SER A 898 -0.96 12.08 -24.55
C SER A 898 -1.94 10.96 -24.86
N ASP A 899 -2.69 10.47 -23.86
CA ASP A 899 -3.77 9.50 -24.08
C ASP A 899 -4.94 10.08 -24.88
N GLN A 900 -5.51 9.26 -25.77
CA GLN A 900 -6.59 9.64 -26.70
C GLN A 900 -7.84 10.22 -25.99
N VAL A 901 -8.05 9.85 -24.72
CA VAL A 901 -9.19 10.27 -23.90
C VAL A 901 -9.24 11.78 -23.68
N HIS A 902 -8.10 12.48 -23.67
CA HIS A 902 -8.03 13.92 -23.42
C HIS A 902 -7.98 14.78 -24.68
N VAL A 903 -7.90 14.18 -25.87
CA VAL A 903 -7.79 14.88 -27.15
C VAL A 903 -9.00 15.79 -27.44
N PRO A 904 -10.26 15.38 -27.23
CA PRO A 904 -11.41 16.26 -27.51
C PRO A 904 -11.40 17.56 -26.70
N ALA A 905 -11.08 17.48 -25.40
CA ALA A 905 -11.01 18.64 -24.51
C ALA A 905 -9.82 19.58 -24.81
N LEU A 906 -8.73 19.03 -25.38
CA LEU A 906 -7.58 19.83 -25.83
C LEU A 906 -7.89 20.57 -27.13
N LEU A 907 -8.60 19.94 -28.08
CA LEU A 907 -9.04 20.56 -29.33
C LEU A 907 -10.00 21.73 -29.06
N GLU A 908 -10.98 21.54 -28.18
CA GLU A 908 -11.93 22.58 -27.76
C GLU A 908 -11.21 23.82 -27.19
N ARG A 909 -10.16 23.63 -26.39
CA ARG A 909 -9.36 24.72 -25.80
C ARG A 909 -8.42 25.40 -26.80
N LEU A 910 -8.01 24.70 -27.85
CA LEU A 910 -7.25 25.27 -28.97
C LEU A 910 -8.14 25.97 -29.99
N GLY A 911 -9.47 25.93 -29.81
CA GLY A 911 -10.45 26.51 -30.71
C GLY A 911 -10.57 25.75 -32.03
N GLN A 912 -10.32 24.44 -32.02
CA GLN A 912 -10.40 23.54 -33.18
C GLN A 912 -11.51 22.52 -33.04
#